data_AF-A0AAD4FKB1-F1
#
_entry.id   AF-A0AAD4FKB1-F1
#
_cell.length_a   1.000
_cell.length_b   1.000
_cell.length_c   1.000
_cell.angle_alpha   90.00
_cell.angle_beta   90.00
_cell.angle_gamma   90.00
#
_symmetry.space_group_name_H-M   'P 1'
#
loop_
_entity.id
_entity.type
_entity.pdbx_description
1 polymer ?
#
loop_
_entity_poly.entity_id
_entity_poly.type
_entity_poly.pdbx_seq_one_letter_code
_entity_poly.pdbx_strand_id
1 'polypeptide(L)'
;MAGMLEAQSKIIEDAIATLEATVGMTLGEYTDLRVDRLDQVFVITLAKAPENRINVKFAQELIRALRNIEQELSLDAEGYVITKGSDEKFWCTGLDLDESDTNPFANSDGFFPLLATLLDYTFPTIALLTGHMFGGACPFALAHDYRIMNASRGFFSMPPVNLGLHFPGIGFLPRLKLRPQIARKMLLEAHRWTGNDAYEDGVVDEIAEPKEMLVIALEKARAVQGRAKMGVYSMLRNELWGEAAEKIRGICYVHVYSQTTQRYCDLKTSICYSRWTGTNGITFGIALPESKAAPFDTILQIVSPIKNGWVGFSWGGTMPYVPLTVGWMNSASNTSIYSSRMAFGLSLPQPYADAEYSYIKGTGYNTTHWTLTVRCKGCSQWHDVDGNLASIDANASSQKFAYGLSSKLPAQPANNRSTFNVHSSFGNYMINLTQGHNAGFDELVDANLVDDAPPVSSSVPIPSSTISARPTTTSTSTVSVGLPEPTSTGIPFSCPDVTKLAFSINTAKGWRAAKVVGGLTQPRGLILDGLGNLLIVQNGMGITAHKVAPSGCLTSSKTVISQRNLNHGIALSHDGKTLFASSATSVFSWTYDAATMSVSENSTTILTGMNSKGHVTRTLSIPPKYPNLLIVSHGSNDNFDYGSADVKTGRSCVKVFDTTAVPTGGYDYPTGGHQMGYGLRNEVGLAFDAEGMLWGVENSSDELHRTVDGVSVDIHTDNPADEINYLGDPSTENTNWYGYPTCYTVFDPESITDKSFVVGDQFVLEPNATFTDDTCRARSIPPRLALPAHSAPLDATFDRNFTSMYITIHGSWNGSPSVGYKIIEVPFAKGANGFGPKAGLNSTQAWTDVLWNPDVDHCSTTQCFRPVSIAQDRHGRMYISSDSGAEGEMIILGKE
;
A
#
# COMPACT_ATOMS: atom_id res chain seq x y z
N MET A 1 -50.44 -35.64 34.16
CA MET A 1 -49.53 -35.23 33.07
C MET A 1 -50.28 -34.80 31.82
N ALA A 2 -51.25 -35.58 31.29
CA ALA A 2 -52.03 -35.19 30.11
C ALA A 2 -52.80 -33.85 30.27
N GLY A 3 -53.45 -33.61 31.40
CA GLY A 3 -54.20 -32.36 31.64
C GLY A 3 -53.37 -31.10 31.92
N MET A 4 -52.05 -31.22 32.15
CA MET A 4 -51.14 -30.05 32.27
C MET A 4 -50.60 -29.62 30.91
N LEU A 5 -50.36 -30.57 30.01
CA LEU A 5 -49.96 -30.32 28.62
C LEU A 5 -51.11 -29.72 27.79
N GLU A 6 -52.35 -30.20 27.99
CA GLU A 6 -53.54 -29.58 27.36
C GLU A 6 -53.81 -28.15 27.86
N ALA A 7 -53.54 -27.86 29.14
CA ALA A 7 -53.68 -26.51 29.69
C ALA A 7 -52.61 -25.54 29.15
N GLN A 8 -51.37 -25.99 28.98
CA GLN A 8 -50.30 -25.20 28.34
C GLN A 8 -50.58 -24.98 26.84
N SER A 9 -51.02 -26.02 26.12
CA SER A 9 -51.40 -25.92 24.70
C SER A 9 -52.55 -24.94 24.48
N LYS A 10 -53.55 -24.92 25.37
CA LYS A 10 -54.70 -24.00 25.28
C LYS A 10 -54.33 -22.56 25.64
N ILE A 11 -53.42 -22.35 26.58
CA ILE A 11 -52.86 -21.03 26.89
C ILE A 11 -52.02 -20.50 25.72
N ILE A 12 -51.28 -21.37 25.03
CA ILE A 12 -50.51 -21.03 23.83
C ILE A 12 -51.45 -20.73 22.65
N GLU A 13 -52.50 -21.52 22.42
CA GLU A 13 -53.50 -21.25 21.38
C GLU A 13 -54.29 -19.96 21.67
N ASP A 14 -54.69 -19.71 22.91
CA ASP A 14 -55.37 -18.47 23.31
C ASP A 14 -54.40 -17.27 23.23
N ALA A 15 -53.11 -17.44 23.53
CA ALA A 15 -52.09 -16.40 23.37
C ALA A 15 -51.78 -16.11 21.89
N ILE A 16 -51.72 -17.13 21.02
CA ILE A 16 -51.58 -16.99 19.57
C ILE A 16 -52.82 -16.29 18.99
N ALA A 17 -54.02 -16.72 19.36
CA ALA A 17 -55.27 -16.10 18.91
C ALA A 17 -55.40 -14.65 19.40
N THR A 18 -54.93 -14.35 20.61
CA THR A 18 -54.87 -12.98 21.13
C THR A 18 -53.79 -12.17 20.41
N LEU A 19 -52.60 -12.72 20.14
CA LEU A 19 -51.52 -12.06 19.38
C LEU A 19 -51.90 -11.80 17.91
N GLU A 20 -52.59 -12.73 17.26
CA GLU A 20 -53.13 -12.56 15.91
C GLU A 20 -54.26 -11.52 15.87
N ALA A 21 -55.06 -11.42 16.94
CA ALA A 21 -56.09 -10.39 17.08
C ALA A 21 -55.54 -9.01 17.49
N THR A 22 -54.31 -8.93 18.02
CA THR A 22 -53.64 -7.71 18.49
C THR A 22 -52.55 -7.22 17.53
N VAL A 23 -52.59 -7.62 16.25
CA VAL A 23 -51.74 -7.04 15.20
C VAL A 23 -52.04 -5.54 15.13
N GLY A 24 -51.22 -4.77 15.85
CA GLY A 24 -51.26 -3.32 15.90
C GLY A 24 -50.80 -2.73 14.57
N MET A 25 -51.24 -1.50 14.32
CA MET A 25 -51.00 -0.65 13.15
C MET A 25 -49.83 -1.10 12.25
N THR A 26 -50.13 -1.37 10.98
CA THR A 26 -49.13 -1.57 9.94
C THR A 26 -48.27 -0.32 9.80
N LEU A 27 -46.95 -0.47 9.88
CA LEU A 27 -46.00 0.65 9.93
C LEU A 27 -45.43 1.02 8.56
N GLY A 28 -46.19 1.80 7.80
CA GLY A 28 -45.79 2.27 6.46
C GLY A 28 -46.21 1.34 5.32
N GLU A 29 -46.06 1.81 4.09
CA GLU A 29 -46.41 1.07 2.88
C GLU A 29 -45.16 0.42 2.26
N TYR A 30 -45.15 -0.92 2.22
CA TYR A 30 -44.12 -1.73 1.57
C TYR A 30 -44.76 -2.67 0.54
N THR A 31 -43.99 -3.01 -0.49
CA THR A 31 -44.48 -3.88 -1.57
C THR A 31 -44.28 -5.35 -1.23
N ASP A 32 -43.11 -5.67 -0.67
CA ASP A 32 -42.56 -7.02 -0.61
C ASP A 32 -42.43 -7.54 0.85
N LEU A 33 -42.86 -6.75 1.84
CA LEU A 33 -42.88 -7.11 3.26
C LEU A 33 -44.06 -6.47 4.01
N ARG A 34 -44.31 -6.93 5.24
CA ARG A 34 -45.25 -6.31 6.20
C ARG A 34 -44.54 -6.09 7.53
N VAL A 35 -44.79 -4.96 8.18
CA VAL A 35 -44.29 -4.67 9.53
C VAL A 35 -45.47 -4.57 10.49
N ASP A 36 -45.51 -5.49 11.44
CA ASP A 36 -46.53 -5.55 12.50
C ASP A 36 -45.90 -5.15 13.84
N ARG A 37 -46.62 -4.35 14.64
CA ARG A 37 -46.18 -3.97 15.99
C ARG A 37 -46.99 -4.72 17.04
N LEU A 38 -46.29 -5.40 17.95
CA LEU A 38 -46.82 -6.12 19.11
C LEU A 38 -46.12 -5.57 20.36
N ASP A 39 -46.75 -4.59 21.03
CA ASP A 39 -46.13 -3.79 22.10
C ASP A 39 -44.83 -3.08 21.65
N GLN A 40 -43.67 -3.52 22.14
CA GLN A 40 -42.34 -3.03 21.73
C GLN A 40 -41.59 -4.00 20.81
N VAL A 41 -42.25 -5.07 20.36
CA VAL A 41 -41.71 -6.01 19.40
C VAL A 41 -42.24 -5.70 18.01
N PHE A 42 -41.33 -5.56 17.04
CA PHE A 42 -41.66 -5.36 15.64
C PHE A 42 -41.40 -6.64 14.87
N VAL A 43 -42.40 -7.10 14.13
CA VAL A 43 -42.31 -8.31 13.30
C VAL A 43 -42.33 -7.90 11.84
N ILE A 44 -41.19 -8.06 11.17
CA ILE A 44 -41.03 -7.89 9.72
C ILE A 44 -41.32 -9.24 9.06
N THR A 45 -42.47 -9.35 8.40
CA THR A 45 -42.85 -10.53 7.60
C THR A 45 -42.38 -10.35 6.15
N LEU A 46 -41.47 -11.22 5.70
CA LEU A 46 -40.96 -11.28 4.32
C LEU A 46 -42.02 -11.94 3.43
N ALA A 47 -42.56 -11.21 2.44
CA ALA A 47 -43.70 -11.64 1.62
C ALA A 47 -43.47 -11.48 0.11
N LYS A 48 -42.21 -11.51 -0.33
CA LYS A 48 -41.82 -11.43 -1.74
C LYS A 48 -41.96 -12.80 -2.40
N ALA A 49 -42.95 -12.94 -3.25
CA ALA A 49 -43.14 -14.14 -4.04
C ALA A 49 -41.98 -14.40 -5.03
N PRO A 50 -41.66 -15.67 -5.35
CA PRO A 50 -42.24 -16.89 -4.77
C PRO A 50 -41.51 -17.41 -3.51
N GLU A 51 -40.29 -16.96 -3.26
CA GLU A 51 -39.39 -17.57 -2.27
C GLU A 51 -38.43 -16.56 -1.60
N ASN A 52 -38.88 -15.30 -1.49
CA ASN A 52 -38.19 -14.21 -0.79
C ASN A 52 -36.74 -13.96 -1.27
N ARG A 53 -36.51 -14.00 -2.59
CA ARG A 53 -35.20 -13.64 -3.18
C ARG A 53 -34.91 -12.15 -3.00
N ILE A 54 -33.70 -11.82 -2.57
CA ILE A 54 -33.25 -10.46 -2.26
C ILE A 54 -32.67 -9.82 -3.51
N ASN A 55 -33.44 -8.91 -4.08
CA ASN A 55 -33.00 -7.96 -5.09
C ASN A 55 -32.76 -6.58 -4.44
N VAL A 56 -32.21 -5.61 -5.19
CA VAL A 56 -31.88 -4.27 -4.65
C VAL A 56 -33.10 -3.61 -4.04
N LYS A 57 -34.23 -3.60 -4.74
CA LYS A 57 -35.47 -2.97 -4.26
C LYS A 57 -35.91 -3.56 -2.92
N PHE A 58 -35.95 -4.89 -2.81
CA PHE A 58 -36.39 -5.56 -1.60
C PHE A 58 -35.42 -5.34 -0.43
N ALA A 59 -34.11 -5.35 -0.70
CA ALA A 59 -33.11 -5.02 0.31
C ALA A 59 -33.28 -3.58 0.84
N GLN A 60 -33.56 -2.62 -0.03
CA GLN A 60 -33.83 -1.23 0.35
C GLN A 60 -35.14 -1.08 1.12
N GLU A 61 -36.20 -1.83 0.79
CA GLU A 61 -37.43 -1.86 1.58
C GLU A 61 -37.17 -2.40 3.00
N LEU A 62 -36.34 -3.44 3.15
CA LEU A 62 -35.94 -3.97 4.46
C LEU A 62 -35.11 -2.97 5.27
N ILE A 63 -34.12 -2.31 4.66
CA ILE A 63 -33.34 -1.26 5.32
C ILE A 63 -34.26 -0.14 5.79
N ARG A 64 -35.17 0.32 4.94
CA ARG A 64 -36.15 1.36 5.27
C ARG A 64 -37.05 0.94 6.43
N ALA A 65 -37.53 -0.30 6.44
CA ALA A 65 -38.32 -0.84 7.56
C ALA A 65 -37.54 -0.82 8.87
N LEU A 66 -36.29 -1.31 8.87
CA LEU A 66 -35.42 -1.31 10.04
C LEU A 66 -35.17 0.12 10.57
N ARG A 67 -34.87 1.07 9.67
CA ARG A 67 -34.62 2.48 10.05
C ARG A 67 -35.89 3.18 10.54
N ASN A 68 -37.05 2.89 9.97
CA ASN A 68 -38.32 3.43 10.46
C ASN A 68 -38.62 2.93 11.88
N ILE A 69 -38.40 1.64 12.15
CA ILE A 69 -38.55 1.05 13.49
C ILE A 69 -37.58 1.71 14.48
N GLU A 70 -36.32 1.93 14.07
CA GLU A 70 -35.31 2.61 14.89
C GLU A 70 -35.63 4.09 15.15
N GLN A 71 -36.37 4.76 14.26
CA GLN A 71 -36.85 6.12 14.51
C GLN A 71 -38.05 6.16 15.44
N GLU A 72 -38.92 5.16 15.37
CA GLU A 72 -40.08 5.03 16.25
C GLU A 72 -39.67 4.66 17.68
N LEU A 73 -38.64 3.83 17.82
CA LEU A 73 -38.01 3.46 19.07
C LEU A 73 -36.91 4.48 19.43
N SER A 74 -37.14 5.35 20.41
CA SER A 74 -36.06 6.22 20.91
C SER A 74 -34.88 5.39 21.48
N LEU A 75 -33.69 5.99 21.61
CA LEU A 75 -32.49 5.32 22.19
C LEU A 75 -32.68 4.79 23.62
N ASP A 76 -33.75 5.22 24.30
CA ASP A 76 -34.16 4.78 25.64
C ASP A 76 -35.29 3.74 25.61
N ALA A 77 -35.74 3.31 24.42
CA ALA A 77 -36.84 2.37 24.25
C ALA A 77 -36.40 0.90 24.45
N GLU A 78 -37.33 0.09 24.95
CA GLU A 78 -37.17 -1.36 25.12
C GLU A 78 -37.65 -2.09 23.84
N GLY A 79 -36.95 -1.95 22.71
CA GLY A 79 -37.44 -2.41 21.41
C GLY A 79 -36.65 -3.53 20.72
N TYR A 80 -37.33 -4.42 19.97
CA TYR A 80 -36.78 -5.64 19.35
C TYR A 80 -37.37 -5.88 17.97
N VAL A 81 -36.57 -6.46 17.07
CA VAL A 81 -37.03 -6.79 15.72
C VAL A 81 -36.93 -8.28 15.44
N ILE A 82 -38.02 -8.86 14.93
CA ILE A 82 -38.10 -10.24 14.45
C ILE A 82 -38.30 -10.20 12.94
N THR A 83 -37.47 -10.91 12.17
CA THR A 83 -37.73 -11.18 10.75
C THR A 83 -38.30 -12.58 10.58
N LYS A 84 -39.42 -12.74 9.87
CA LYS A 84 -40.05 -14.06 9.62
C LYS A 84 -40.50 -14.21 8.17
N GLY A 85 -40.62 -15.44 7.67
CA GLY A 85 -41.22 -15.70 6.37
C GLY A 85 -42.76 -15.61 6.43
N SER A 86 -43.39 -15.29 5.30
CA SER A 86 -44.86 -15.29 5.15
C SER A 86 -45.46 -16.69 5.15
N ASP A 87 -44.65 -17.73 4.92
CA ASP A 87 -45.08 -19.13 4.91
C ASP A 87 -44.05 -20.06 5.58
N GLU A 88 -44.45 -21.31 5.77
CA GLU A 88 -43.64 -22.37 6.40
C GLU A 88 -42.70 -23.08 5.43
N LYS A 89 -42.75 -22.75 4.13
CA LYS A 89 -41.92 -23.38 3.10
C LYS A 89 -40.60 -22.64 2.94
N PHE A 90 -40.60 -21.31 2.93
CA PHE A 90 -39.41 -20.49 2.75
C PHE A 90 -39.33 -19.37 3.78
N TRP A 91 -38.14 -19.18 4.35
CA TRP A 91 -37.81 -17.92 5.02
C TRP A 91 -37.23 -16.93 3.99
N CYS A 92 -36.12 -17.31 3.35
CA CYS A 92 -35.46 -16.54 2.29
C CYS A 92 -34.50 -17.46 1.52
N THR A 93 -34.50 -17.43 0.19
CA THR A 93 -33.59 -18.26 -0.63
C THR A 93 -32.33 -17.52 -1.11
N GLY A 94 -32.08 -16.33 -0.56
CA GLY A 94 -30.86 -15.57 -0.79
C GLY A 94 -31.00 -14.56 -1.91
N LEU A 95 -29.90 -14.30 -2.62
CA LEU A 95 -29.84 -13.27 -3.66
C LEU A 95 -30.70 -13.61 -4.87
N ASP A 96 -31.31 -12.59 -5.48
CA ASP A 96 -31.91 -12.71 -6.80
C ASP A 96 -30.81 -12.70 -7.88
N LEU A 97 -30.30 -13.89 -8.21
CA LEU A 97 -29.18 -14.02 -9.15
C LEU A 97 -29.52 -13.50 -10.56
N ASP A 98 -30.79 -13.53 -10.94
CA ASP A 98 -31.26 -13.01 -12.24
C ASP A 98 -31.07 -11.48 -12.33
N GLU A 99 -31.16 -10.75 -11.21
CA GLU A 99 -30.84 -9.32 -11.16
C GLU A 99 -29.33 -9.08 -11.25
N SER A 100 -28.51 -9.98 -10.69
CA SER A 100 -27.04 -9.85 -10.74
C SER A 100 -26.48 -9.95 -12.16
N ASP A 101 -27.17 -10.64 -13.07
CA ASP A 101 -26.79 -10.73 -14.49
C ASP A 101 -27.01 -9.41 -15.25
N THR A 102 -27.93 -8.56 -14.78
CA THR A 102 -28.31 -7.30 -15.46
C THR A 102 -27.87 -6.05 -14.71
N ASN A 103 -27.61 -6.16 -13.41
CA ASN A 103 -27.08 -5.11 -12.56
C ASN A 103 -25.84 -5.62 -11.80
N PRO A 104 -24.62 -5.33 -12.28
CA PRO A 104 -23.39 -5.78 -11.63
C PRO A 104 -23.18 -5.19 -10.23
N PHE A 105 -23.92 -4.15 -9.86
CA PHE A 105 -23.87 -3.49 -8.56
C PHE A 105 -24.97 -3.96 -7.59
N ALA A 106 -25.83 -4.92 -7.99
CA ALA A 106 -26.97 -5.34 -7.18
C ALA A 106 -26.60 -5.72 -5.73
N ASN A 107 -25.46 -6.41 -5.57
CA ASN A 107 -24.98 -6.80 -4.25
C ASN A 107 -24.43 -5.61 -3.45
N SER A 108 -23.66 -4.72 -4.08
CA SER A 108 -23.07 -3.55 -3.43
C SER A 108 -24.07 -2.44 -3.13
N ASP A 109 -25.20 -2.39 -3.85
CA ASP A 109 -26.27 -1.40 -3.70
C ASP A 109 -27.43 -1.87 -2.80
N GLY A 110 -27.64 -3.18 -2.67
CA GLY A 110 -28.75 -3.73 -1.89
C GLY A 110 -28.28 -4.62 -0.75
N PHE A 111 -27.72 -5.77 -1.09
CA PHE A 111 -27.47 -6.85 -0.14
C PHE A 111 -26.43 -6.51 0.94
N PHE A 112 -25.25 -6.01 0.56
CA PHE A 112 -24.23 -5.62 1.54
C PHE A 112 -24.68 -4.45 2.43
N PRO A 113 -25.35 -3.41 1.91
CA PRO A 113 -25.98 -2.37 2.75
C PRO A 113 -27.00 -2.92 3.76
N LEU A 114 -27.77 -3.95 3.39
CA LEU A 114 -28.71 -4.61 4.31
C LEU A 114 -27.98 -5.33 5.44
N LEU A 115 -26.92 -6.09 5.12
CA LEU A 115 -26.10 -6.76 6.14
C LEU A 115 -25.42 -5.74 7.07
N ALA A 116 -24.85 -4.67 6.52
CA ALA A 116 -24.25 -3.59 7.30
C ALA A 116 -25.27 -2.94 8.24
N THR A 117 -26.50 -2.71 7.77
CA THR A 117 -27.58 -2.13 8.57
C THR A 117 -27.92 -3.00 9.78
N LEU A 118 -27.97 -4.32 9.62
CA LEU A 118 -28.25 -5.25 10.72
C LEU A 118 -27.09 -5.32 11.71
N LEU A 119 -25.85 -5.37 11.23
CA LEU A 119 -24.67 -5.41 12.10
C LEU A 119 -24.49 -4.13 12.92
N ASP A 120 -24.96 -3.00 12.40
CA ASP A 120 -24.92 -1.68 13.04
C ASP A 120 -26.22 -1.34 13.80
N TYR A 121 -27.23 -2.22 13.80
CA TYR A 121 -28.57 -1.90 14.29
C TYR A 121 -28.61 -1.68 15.80
N THR A 122 -29.29 -0.63 16.28
CA THR A 122 -29.32 -0.28 17.71
C THR A 122 -29.93 -1.36 18.60
N PHE A 123 -30.97 -2.04 18.11
CA PHE A 123 -31.77 -2.98 18.88
C PHE A 123 -31.42 -4.44 18.57
N PRO A 124 -31.70 -5.40 19.47
CA PRO A 124 -31.47 -6.81 19.21
C PRO A 124 -32.44 -7.37 18.18
N THR A 125 -31.95 -8.31 17.38
CA THR A 125 -32.62 -8.83 16.19
C THR A 125 -32.71 -10.36 16.22
N ILE A 126 -33.86 -10.90 15.81
CA ILE A 126 -34.11 -12.34 15.75
C ILE A 126 -34.50 -12.73 14.32
N ALA A 127 -33.78 -13.67 13.73
CA ALA A 127 -34.18 -14.33 12.50
C ALA A 127 -35.04 -15.57 12.83
N LEU A 128 -36.33 -15.48 12.57
CA LEU A 128 -37.29 -16.59 12.72
C LEU A 128 -37.39 -17.37 11.41
N LEU A 129 -36.55 -18.41 11.28
CA LEU A 129 -36.32 -19.17 10.06
C LEU A 129 -37.46 -20.19 9.84
N THR A 130 -38.59 -19.71 9.31
CA THR A 130 -39.86 -20.47 9.16
C THR A 130 -39.78 -21.68 8.23
N GLY A 131 -38.82 -21.70 7.31
CA GLY A 131 -38.67 -22.75 6.31
C GLY A 131 -37.27 -22.76 5.66
N HIS A 132 -37.19 -23.15 4.39
CA HIS A 132 -35.92 -23.23 3.67
C HIS A 132 -35.18 -21.89 3.61
N MET A 133 -33.87 -21.96 3.78
CA MET A 133 -32.97 -20.84 3.59
C MET A 133 -31.65 -21.25 2.92
N PHE A 134 -31.32 -20.56 1.84
CA PHE A 134 -30.22 -20.92 0.96
C PHE A 134 -29.34 -19.72 0.58
N GLY A 135 -28.06 -20.00 0.30
CA GLY A 135 -27.15 -19.03 -0.32
C GLY A 135 -27.02 -17.74 0.49
N GLY A 136 -27.35 -16.60 -0.13
CA GLY A 136 -27.29 -15.28 0.53
C GLY A 136 -28.17 -15.14 1.78
N ALA A 137 -29.17 -16.01 1.97
CA ALA A 137 -29.97 -16.02 3.19
C ALA A 137 -29.17 -16.42 4.44
N CYS A 138 -28.09 -17.20 4.26
CA CYS A 138 -27.23 -17.61 5.35
C CYS A 138 -26.50 -16.41 6.00
N PRO A 139 -25.73 -15.56 5.27
CA PRO A 139 -25.16 -14.35 5.84
C PRO A 139 -26.23 -13.35 6.32
N PHE A 140 -27.42 -13.31 5.70
CA PHE A 140 -28.54 -12.50 6.22
C PHE A 140 -29.04 -12.98 7.59
N ALA A 141 -29.20 -14.28 7.80
CA ALA A 141 -29.54 -14.83 9.11
C ALA A 141 -28.41 -14.64 10.13
N LEU A 142 -27.15 -14.86 9.71
CA LEU A 142 -25.98 -14.65 10.57
C LEU A 142 -25.78 -13.17 10.91
N ALA A 143 -26.27 -12.22 10.13
CA ALA A 143 -26.22 -10.81 10.52
C ALA A 143 -27.10 -10.51 11.75
N HIS A 144 -28.16 -11.30 11.99
CA HIS A 144 -29.00 -11.17 13.19
C HIS A 144 -28.30 -11.67 14.46
N ASP A 145 -28.76 -11.22 15.63
CA ASP A 145 -28.21 -11.65 16.91
C ASP A 145 -28.58 -13.09 17.23
N TYR A 146 -29.87 -13.41 17.11
CA TYR A 146 -30.43 -14.73 17.40
C TYR A 146 -31.09 -15.35 16.18
N ARG A 147 -31.01 -16.68 16.05
CA ARG A 147 -31.61 -17.48 14.98
C ARG A 147 -32.46 -18.57 15.61
N ILE A 148 -33.74 -18.60 15.28
CA ILE A 148 -34.70 -19.62 15.75
C ILE A 148 -35.23 -20.33 14.52
N MET A 149 -35.04 -21.65 14.44
CA MET A 149 -35.37 -22.43 13.24
C MET A 149 -36.53 -23.41 13.47
N ASN A 150 -37.28 -23.65 12.41
CA ASN A 150 -38.32 -24.66 12.39
C ASN A 150 -37.73 -26.06 12.63
N ALA A 151 -38.21 -26.75 13.66
CA ALA A 151 -37.70 -28.05 14.10
C ALA A 151 -38.03 -29.19 13.11
N SER A 152 -39.16 -29.10 12.41
CA SER A 152 -39.71 -30.20 11.61
C SER A 152 -39.63 -29.97 10.10
N ARG A 153 -39.33 -28.75 9.62
CA ARG A 153 -39.28 -28.42 8.20
C ARG A 153 -38.24 -27.35 7.86
N GLY A 154 -37.67 -27.44 6.66
CA GLY A 154 -36.72 -26.45 6.15
C GLY A 154 -35.27 -26.95 6.17
N PHE A 155 -34.41 -26.24 5.46
CA PHE A 155 -32.98 -26.52 5.42
C PHE A 155 -32.21 -25.21 5.53
N PHE A 156 -31.10 -25.22 6.26
CA PHE A 156 -30.09 -24.17 6.26
C PHE A 156 -28.93 -24.66 5.40
N SER A 157 -28.59 -23.96 4.31
CA SER A 157 -27.44 -24.36 3.48
C SER A 157 -26.88 -23.21 2.66
N MET A 158 -25.55 -23.11 2.61
CA MET A 158 -24.85 -22.11 1.83
C MET A 158 -24.01 -22.80 0.76
N PRO A 159 -24.53 -23.00 -0.48
CA PRO A 159 -23.85 -23.84 -1.46
C PRO A 159 -23.12 -23.10 -2.60
N PRO A 160 -22.45 -21.94 -2.40
CA PRO A 160 -21.79 -21.25 -3.52
C PRO A 160 -20.68 -22.11 -4.15
N VAL A 161 -20.02 -22.96 -3.35
CA VAL A 161 -19.01 -23.93 -3.83
C VAL A 161 -19.58 -24.96 -4.81
N ASN A 162 -20.84 -25.39 -4.62
CA ASN A 162 -21.51 -26.31 -5.54
C ASN A 162 -21.88 -25.61 -6.87
N LEU A 163 -22.01 -24.29 -6.85
CA LEU A 163 -22.42 -23.48 -7.99
C LEU A 163 -21.24 -22.77 -8.69
N GLY A 164 -20.01 -22.93 -8.19
CA GLY A 164 -18.83 -22.23 -8.70
C GLY A 164 -18.89 -20.72 -8.52
N LEU A 165 -19.66 -20.23 -7.53
CA LEU A 165 -19.86 -18.82 -7.26
C LEU A 165 -18.92 -18.33 -6.15
N HIS A 166 -18.39 -17.12 -6.30
CA HIS A 166 -17.64 -16.44 -5.25
C HIS A 166 -18.19 -15.03 -5.06
N PHE A 167 -18.45 -14.66 -3.80
CA PHE A 167 -18.86 -13.32 -3.42
C PHE A 167 -17.84 -12.75 -2.44
N PRO A 168 -17.32 -11.53 -2.65
CA PRO A 168 -16.42 -10.89 -1.70
C PRO A 168 -17.03 -10.88 -0.29
N GLY A 169 -16.26 -11.32 0.72
CA GLY A 169 -16.66 -11.28 2.12
C GLY A 169 -17.68 -12.32 2.59
N ILE A 170 -18.05 -13.26 1.73
CA ILE A 170 -19.03 -14.34 2.03
C ILE A 170 -18.68 -15.18 3.26
N GLY A 171 -17.39 -15.27 3.62
CA GLY A 171 -16.90 -16.03 4.78
C GLY A 171 -16.81 -15.25 6.10
N PHE A 172 -17.01 -13.93 6.11
CA PHE A 172 -16.79 -13.11 7.31
C PHE A 172 -17.72 -13.49 8.47
N LEU A 173 -19.03 -13.55 8.21
CA LEU A 173 -20.02 -13.88 9.22
C LEU A 173 -19.95 -15.35 9.67
N PRO A 174 -19.81 -16.35 8.78
CA PRO A 174 -19.56 -17.73 9.19
C PRO A 174 -18.33 -17.87 10.09
N ARG A 175 -17.20 -17.23 9.75
CA ARG A 175 -15.96 -17.31 10.54
C ARG A 175 -16.13 -16.73 11.95
N LEU A 176 -16.86 -15.62 12.08
CA LEU A 176 -17.00 -14.91 13.34
C LEU A 176 -18.09 -15.49 14.24
N LYS A 177 -19.20 -15.96 13.67
CA LYS A 177 -20.37 -16.40 14.43
C LYS A 177 -20.51 -17.91 14.59
N LEU A 178 -19.74 -18.71 13.86
CA LEU A 178 -19.77 -20.16 13.95
C LEU A 178 -18.41 -20.70 14.40
N ARG A 179 -18.43 -21.90 14.98
CA ARG A 179 -17.20 -22.65 15.24
C ARG A 179 -16.46 -22.90 13.92
N PRO A 180 -15.11 -22.83 13.87
CA PRO A 180 -14.36 -22.97 12.63
C PRO A 180 -14.71 -24.20 11.78
N GLN A 181 -14.97 -25.34 12.42
CA GLN A 181 -15.35 -26.58 11.74
C GLN A 181 -16.72 -26.47 11.08
N ILE A 182 -17.65 -25.76 11.72
CA ILE A 182 -19.01 -25.54 11.21
C ILE A 182 -18.99 -24.49 10.10
N ALA A 183 -18.17 -23.44 10.23
CA ALA A 183 -17.95 -22.47 9.15
C ALA A 183 -17.37 -23.14 7.89
N ARG A 184 -16.38 -24.03 8.06
CA ARG A 184 -15.83 -24.85 6.97
C ARG A 184 -16.91 -25.76 6.35
N LYS A 185 -17.66 -26.49 7.18
CA LYS A 185 -18.76 -27.36 6.76
C LYS A 185 -19.84 -26.58 5.98
N MET A 186 -20.06 -25.32 6.35
CA MET A 186 -20.97 -24.42 5.63
C MET A 186 -20.41 -24.02 4.27
N LEU A 187 -19.19 -23.49 4.24
CA LEU A 187 -18.62 -22.83 3.05
C LEU A 187 -18.06 -23.81 2.02
N LEU A 188 -17.32 -24.82 2.48
CA LEU A 188 -16.51 -25.69 1.62
C LEU A 188 -17.21 -27.02 1.32
N GLU A 189 -18.13 -27.45 2.18
CA GLU A 189 -18.89 -28.70 2.00
C GLU A 189 -20.34 -28.45 1.57
N ALA A 190 -20.77 -27.18 1.51
CA ALA A 190 -22.14 -26.79 1.18
C ALA A 190 -23.19 -27.56 2.00
N HIS A 191 -22.87 -27.84 3.27
CA HIS A 191 -23.69 -28.75 4.07
C HIS A 191 -25.13 -28.23 4.21
N ARG A 192 -26.06 -29.18 4.32
CA ARG A 192 -27.49 -28.91 4.41
C ARG A 192 -28.02 -29.40 5.75
N TRP A 193 -28.17 -28.48 6.70
CA TRP A 193 -28.68 -28.79 8.04
C TRP A 193 -30.20 -28.88 8.06
N THR A 194 -30.74 -29.88 8.77
CA THR A 194 -32.11 -29.85 9.32
C THR A 194 -32.16 -28.93 10.55
N GLY A 195 -33.36 -28.65 11.09
CA GLY A 195 -33.50 -27.87 12.32
C GLY A 195 -32.70 -28.46 13.49
N ASN A 196 -32.84 -29.78 13.73
CA ASN A 196 -32.09 -30.47 14.79
C ASN A 196 -30.57 -30.39 14.58
N ASP A 197 -30.09 -30.71 13.38
CA ASP A 197 -28.65 -30.68 13.10
C ASP A 197 -28.08 -29.26 13.24
N ALA A 198 -28.84 -28.24 12.81
CA ALA A 198 -28.44 -26.84 12.91
C ALA A 198 -28.30 -26.39 14.38
N TYR A 199 -29.20 -26.88 15.25
CA TYR A 199 -29.15 -26.59 16.69
C TYR A 199 -27.97 -27.28 17.36
N GLU A 200 -27.75 -28.58 17.09
CA GLU A 200 -26.62 -29.34 17.61
C GLU A 200 -25.26 -28.75 17.19
N ASP A 201 -25.15 -28.33 15.93
CA ASP A 201 -23.94 -27.70 15.40
C ASP A 201 -23.80 -26.22 15.84
N GLY A 202 -24.80 -25.63 16.49
CA GLY A 202 -24.79 -24.23 16.95
C GLY A 202 -24.88 -23.23 15.80
N VAL A 203 -25.44 -23.63 14.66
CA VAL A 203 -25.76 -22.74 13.54
C VAL A 203 -26.95 -21.86 13.89
N VAL A 204 -27.90 -22.39 14.66
CA VAL A 204 -29.06 -21.68 15.19
C VAL A 204 -29.07 -21.78 16.72
N ASP A 205 -29.67 -20.79 17.37
CA ASP A 205 -29.65 -20.66 18.82
C ASP A 205 -30.76 -21.48 19.48
N GLU A 206 -31.90 -21.66 18.80
CA GLU A 206 -33.06 -22.42 19.29
C GLU A 206 -33.83 -23.05 18.11
N ILE A 207 -34.63 -24.08 18.41
CA ILE A 207 -35.56 -24.70 17.47
C ILE A 207 -36.95 -24.83 18.09
N ALA A 208 -37.99 -24.77 17.26
CA ALA A 208 -39.37 -24.82 17.68
C ALA A 208 -40.27 -25.49 16.64
N GLU A 209 -41.34 -26.14 17.09
CA GLU A 209 -42.37 -26.63 16.17
C GLU A 209 -43.09 -25.46 15.50
N PRO A 210 -43.53 -25.59 14.22
CA PRO A 210 -44.04 -24.48 13.41
C PRO A 210 -45.08 -23.60 14.11
N LYS A 211 -45.99 -24.23 14.87
CA LYS A 211 -47.07 -23.54 15.59
C LYS A 211 -46.60 -22.73 16.80
N GLU A 212 -45.44 -23.06 17.36
CA GLU A 212 -44.90 -22.48 18.60
C GLU A 212 -43.77 -21.49 18.33
N MET A 213 -43.22 -21.47 17.11
CA MET A 213 -42.06 -20.65 16.70
C MET A 213 -42.20 -19.17 17.07
N LEU A 214 -43.35 -18.55 16.75
CA LEU A 214 -43.56 -17.13 17.02
C LEU A 214 -43.62 -16.84 18.52
N VAL A 215 -44.24 -17.73 19.30
CA VAL A 215 -44.33 -17.59 20.76
C VAL A 215 -42.93 -17.62 21.37
N ILE A 216 -42.10 -18.59 20.97
CA ILE A 216 -40.72 -18.71 21.46
C ILE A 216 -39.88 -17.50 21.05
N ALA A 217 -40.04 -16.99 19.82
CA ALA A 217 -39.35 -15.78 19.39
C ALA A 217 -39.75 -14.53 20.20
N LEU A 218 -41.04 -14.41 20.56
CA LEU A 218 -41.54 -13.33 21.41
C LEU A 218 -41.04 -13.46 22.85
N GLU A 219 -40.96 -14.66 23.41
CA GLU A 219 -40.37 -14.91 24.73
C GLU A 219 -38.88 -14.52 24.75
N LYS A 220 -38.13 -14.91 23.70
CA LYS A 220 -36.73 -14.50 23.53
C LYS A 220 -36.59 -12.99 23.44
N ALA A 221 -37.42 -12.33 22.63
CA ALA A 221 -37.41 -10.88 22.47
C ALA A 221 -37.66 -10.17 23.82
N ARG A 222 -38.67 -10.60 24.58
CA ARG A 222 -38.97 -10.08 25.92
C ARG A 222 -37.81 -10.27 26.90
N ALA A 223 -37.14 -11.43 26.87
CA ALA A 223 -36.02 -11.72 27.76
C ALA A 223 -34.82 -10.80 27.53
N VAL A 224 -34.61 -10.34 26.30
CA VAL A 224 -33.53 -9.41 25.96
C VAL A 224 -33.97 -7.95 25.98
N GLN A 225 -35.21 -7.62 26.42
CA GLN A 225 -35.86 -6.38 25.97
C GLN A 225 -35.27 -5.03 26.45
N GLY A 226 -34.52 -5.04 27.55
CA GLY A 226 -33.89 -3.84 28.12
C GLY A 226 -32.42 -3.65 27.70
N ARG A 227 -31.88 -4.52 26.84
CA ARG A 227 -30.42 -4.61 26.60
C ARG A 227 -29.87 -3.50 25.70
N ALA A 228 -30.71 -2.80 24.95
CA ALA A 228 -30.33 -1.71 24.05
C ALA A 228 -30.28 -0.31 24.68
N LYS A 229 -30.55 -0.20 25.99
CA LYS A 229 -30.59 1.09 26.71
C LYS A 229 -29.33 1.93 26.45
N MET A 230 -29.51 3.20 26.10
CA MET A 230 -28.43 4.14 25.73
C MET A 230 -27.56 3.68 24.55
N GLY A 231 -28.05 2.79 23.69
CA GLY A 231 -27.33 2.28 22.52
C GLY A 231 -26.18 1.33 22.84
N VAL A 232 -26.06 0.84 24.09
CA VAL A 232 -24.92 -0.01 24.50
C VAL A 232 -24.84 -1.33 23.74
N TYR A 233 -25.99 -1.85 23.29
CA TYR A 233 -26.04 -3.13 22.60
C TYR A 233 -25.32 -3.10 21.24
N SER A 234 -25.54 -2.06 20.43
CA SER A 234 -24.84 -1.91 19.14
C SER A 234 -23.35 -1.65 19.33
N MET A 235 -22.94 -0.90 20.35
CA MET A 235 -21.52 -0.69 20.68
C MET A 235 -20.81 -2.02 20.98
N LEU A 236 -21.38 -2.85 21.86
CA LEU A 236 -20.81 -4.16 22.20
C LEU A 236 -20.89 -5.16 21.05
N ARG A 237 -21.97 -5.11 20.24
CA ARG A 237 -22.07 -5.91 19.01
C ARG A 237 -20.94 -5.53 18.05
N ASN A 238 -20.63 -4.25 17.92
CA ASN A 238 -19.54 -3.78 17.08
C ASN A 238 -18.16 -4.19 17.62
N GLU A 239 -17.97 -4.34 18.93
CA GLU A 239 -16.72 -4.94 19.45
C GLU A 239 -16.58 -6.42 19.05
N LEU A 240 -17.69 -7.18 19.01
CA LEU A 240 -17.66 -8.60 18.63
C LEU A 240 -17.50 -8.79 17.11
N TRP A 241 -18.25 -8.03 16.31
CA TRP A 241 -18.41 -8.29 14.87
C TRP A 241 -18.03 -7.10 13.98
N GLY A 242 -17.45 -6.04 14.55
CA GLY A 242 -17.13 -4.79 13.84
C GLY A 242 -16.18 -4.98 12.67
N GLU A 243 -15.27 -5.96 12.74
CA GLU A 243 -14.40 -6.33 11.61
C GLU A 243 -15.23 -6.75 10.38
N ALA A 244 -16.31 -7.54 10.57
CA ALA A 244 -17.21 -7.89 9.48
C ALA A 244 -18.01 -6.67 9.01
N ALA A 245 -18.49 -5.82 9.93
CA ALA A 245 -19.22 -4.61 9.57
C ALA A 245 -18.36 -3.65 8.73
N GLU A 246 -17.09 -3.43 9.10
CA GLU A 246 -16.13 -2.62 8.35
C GLU A 246 -15.84 -3.19 6.97
N LYS A 247 -15.53 -4.49 6.89
CA LYS A 247 -15.25 -5.14 5.60
C LYS A 247 -16.47 -5.17 4.69
N ILE A 248 -17.67 -5.40 5.24
CA ILE A 248 -18.93 -5.33 4.48
C ILE A 248 -19.19 -3.89 4.00
N ARG A 249 -18.97 -2.87 4.84
CA ARG A 249 -19.08 -1.46 4.44
C ARG A 249 -18.09 -1.07 3.34
N GLY A 250 -16.91 -1.69 3.30
CA GLY A 250 -15.95 -1.53 2.20
C GLY A 250 -16.44 -2.08 0.85
N ILE A 251 -17.43 -2.98 0.85
CA ILE A 251 -18.06 -3.53 -0.36
C ILE A 251 -19.35 -2.77 -0.72
N CYS A 252 -19.98 -2.11 0.25
CA CYS A 252 -21.16 -1.27 0.05
C CYS A 252 -20.83 -0.07 -0.84
N TYR A 253 -21.39 -0.03 -2.05
CA TYR A 253 -21.30 1.15 -2.91
C TYR A 253 -21.91 2.36 -2.18
N VAL A 254 -23.09 2.19 -1.56
CA VAL A 254 -23.73 3.25 -0.77
C VAL A 254 -22.82 3.80 0.34
N HIS A 255 -21.92 3.04 0.97
CA HIS A 255 -21.02 3.56 2.03
C HIS A 255 -19.73 4.19 1.47
N VAL A 256 -19.26 3.71 0.31
CA VAL A 256 -18.23 4.40 -0.47
C VAL A 256 -18.76 5.77 -0.95
N TYR A 257 -20.06 5.88 -1.20
CA TYR A 257 -20.76 7.12 -1.56
C TYR A 257 -21.38 7.88 -0.36
N SER A 258 -21.54 7.27 0.83
CA SER A 258 -22.16 7.90 2.01
C SER A 258 -21.18 8.62 2.92
N GLN A 259 -19.88 8.63 2.61
CA GLN A 259 -19.07 9.81 2.96
C GLN A 259 -19.54 10.94 2.04
N THR A 260 -20.73 11.46 2.36
CA THR A 260 -21.46 12.38 1.50
C THR A 260 -20.62 13.63 1.40
N THR A 261 -20.22 13.93 0.18
CA THR A 261 -19.54 15.18 -0.09
C THR A 261 -20.59 16.26 0.11
N GLN A 262 -20.27 17.27 0.90
CA GLN A 262 -21.19 18.35 1.20
C GLN A 262 -20.63 19.65 0.66
N ARG A 263 -21.48 20.43 0.00
CA ARG A 263 -21.16 21.83 -0.28
C ARG A 263 -21.10 22.57 1.05
N TYR A 264 -19.94 23.13 1.38
CA TYR A 264 -19.71 23.93 2.57
C TYR A 264 -19.23 25.32 2.16
N CYS A 265 -20.00 26.36 2.47
CA CYS A 265 -19.60 27.75 2.21
C CYS A 265 -19.12 28.39 3.50
N ASP A 266 -17.85 28.79 3.53
CA ASP A 266 -17.26 29.48 4.66
C ASP A 266 -17.77 30.92 4.71
N LEU A 267 -18.46 31.28 5.79
CA LEU A 267 -19.05 32.60 5.99
C LEU A 267 -18.01 33.73 6.06
N LYS A 268 -16.75 33.43 6.40
CA LYS A 268 -15.69 34.44 6.52
C LYS A 268 -15.08 34.80 5.18
N THR A 269 -14.91 33.80 4.30
CA THR A 269 -14.24 33.96 3.01
C THR A 269 -15.21 34.02 1.83
N SER A 270 -16.47 33.63 2.06
CA SER A 270 -17.49 33.40 1.03
C SER A 270 -17.13 32.30 0.02
N ILE A 271 -16.08 31.52 0.28
CA ILE A 271 -15.65 30.42 -0.58
C ILE A 271 -16.46 29.17 -0.25
N CYS A 272 -17.03 28.54 -1.27
CA CYS A 272 -17.72 27.27 -1.17
C CYS A 272 -16.81 26.10 -1.61
N TYR A 273 -16.73 25.09 -0.76
CA TYR A 273 -15.93 23.89 -0.95
C TYR A 273 -16.84 22.68 -1.18
N SER A 274 -16.40 21.75 -2.02
CA SER A 274 -16.82 20.36 -1.89
C SER A 274 -16.05 19.76 -0.73
N ARG A 275 -16.75 19.30 0.30
CA ARG A 275 -16.16 18.88 1.57
C ARG A 275 -16.33 17.39 1.79
N TRP A 276 -15.26 16.73 2.15
CA TRP A 276 -15.21 15.34 2.58
C TRP A 276 -14.60 15.25 3.97
N THR A 277 -15.18 14.42 4.84
CA THR A 277 -14.66 14.16 6.20
C THR A 277 -14.47 12.66 6.39
N GLY A 278 -13.24 12.24 6.69
CA GLY A 278 -12.90 10.86 6.97
C GLY A 278 -13.24 10.44 8.40
N THR A 279 -13.33 9.13 8.64
CA THR A 279 -13.51 8.53 9.98
C THR A 279 -12.34 8.82 10.92
N ASN A 280 -11.18 9.18 10.36
CA ASN A 280 -9.99 9.63 11.10
C ASN A 280 -10.09 11.08 11.61
N GLY A 281 -11.19 11.78 11.32
CA GLY A 281 -11.45 13.16 11.75
C GLY A 281 -10.82 14.23 10.86
N ILE A 282 -10.14 13.86 9.76
CA ILE A 282 -9.61 14.82 8.80
C ILE A 282 -10.73 15.25 7.86
N THR A 283 -10.79 16.55 7.58
CA THR A 283 -11.62 17.12 6.52
C THR A 283 -10.74 17.63 5.37
N PHE A 284 -11.12 17.31 4.14
CA PHE A 284 -10.66 18.00 2.94
C PHE A 284 -11.79 18.82 2.32
N GLY A 285 -11.52 20.09 1.99
CA GLY A 285 -12.39 20.97 1.23
C GLY A 285 -11.70 21.39 -0.05
N ILE A 286 -12.38 21.26 -1.20
CA ILE A 286 -11.85 21.65 -2.51
C ILE A 286 -12.79 22.68 -3.13
N ALA A 287 -12.27 23.87 -3.44
CA ALA A 287 -13.00 24.91 -4.16
C ALA A 287 -12.33 25.16 -5.51
N LEU A 288 -13.16 25.28 -6.56
CA LEU A 288 -12.76 25.34 -7.95
C LEU A 288 -13.52 26.45 -8.70
N PRO A 289 -12.96 26.97 -9.81
CA PRO A 289 -13.72 27.79 -10.75
C PRO A 289 -14.81 26.96 -11.47
N GLU A 290 -15.89 27.62 -11.87
CA GLU A 290 -16.95 27.00 -12.67
C GLU A 290 -16.46 26.63 -14.08
N SER A 291 -16.66 25.37 -14.47
CA SER A 291 -16.59 24.89 -15.86
C SER A 291 -15.29 25.25 -16.64
N LYS A 292 -14.12 25.28 -15.99
CA LYS A 292 -12.83 25.44 -16.67
C LYS A 292 -12.16 24.08 -16.90
N ALA A 293 -11.65 23.85 -18.11
CA ALA A 293 -10.70 22.77 -18.36
C ALA A 293 -9.34 23.14 -17.76
N ALA A 294 -8.60 22.16 -17.23
CA ALA A 294 -7.27 22.40 -16.68
C ALA A 294 -6.31 22.93 -17.78
N PRO A 295 -5.34 23.81 -17.43
CA PRO A 295 -4.98 24.21 -16.07
C PRO A 295 -5.85 25.34 -15.51
N PHE A 296 -6.21 25.22 -14.24
CA PHE A 296 -6.86 26.25 -13.42
C PHE A 296 -6.34 26.23 -11.99
N ASP A 297 -6.54 27.33 -11.26
CA ASP A 297 -6.21 27.40 -9.84
C ASP A 297 -7.23 26.63 -9.00
N THR A 298 -6.77 26.08 -7.88
CA THR A 298 -7.61 25.38 -6.91
C THR A 298 -7.42 26.00 -5.54
N ILE A 299 -8.43 25.90 -4.65
CA ILE A 299 -8.23 26.15 -3.23
C ILE A 299 -8.42 24.82 -2.49
N LEU A 300 -7.40 24.43 -1.73
CA LEU A 300 -7.45 23.27 -0.85
C LEU A 300 -7.56 23.74 0.60
N GLN A 301 -8.52 23.19 1.33
CA GLN A 301 -8.64 23.29 2.77
C GLN A 301 -8.38 21.92 3.40
N ILE A 302 -7.43 21.85 4.33
CA ILE A 302 -7.18 20.69 5.18
C ILE A 302 -7.53 21.09 6.61
N VAL A 303 -8.45 20.37 7.25
CA VAL A 303 -8.73 20.50 8.69
C VAL A 303 -8.37 19.18 9.36
N SER A 304 -7.51 19.21 10.37
CA SER A 304 -6.97 18.00 10.97
C SER A 304 -6.89 18.13 12.50
N PRO A 305 -7.19 17.05 13.25
CA PRO A 305 -6.95 17.00 14.69
C PRO A 305 -5.47 17.29 15.05
N ILE A 306 -5.22 17.97 16.17
CA ILE A 306 -3.85 18.33 16.61
C ILE A 306 -2.93 17.13 16.88
N LYS A 307 -3.51 15.94 17.09
CA LYS A 307 -2.75 14.70 17.27
C LYS A 307 -2.00 14.25 16.01
N ASN A 308 -2.38 14.76 14.85
CA ASN A 308 -1.73 14.46 13.58
C ASN A 308 -0.58 15.45 13.36
N GLY A 309 0.65 14.94 13.36
CA GLY A 309 1.87 15.71 13.14
C GLY A 309 2.00 16.24 11.71
N TRP A 310 1.48 15.53 10.71
CA TRP A 310 1.31 16.04 9.34
C TRP A 310 0.17 15.31 8.61
N VAL A 311 -0.41 15.99 7.60
CA VAL A 311 -1.40 15.41 6.67
C VAL A 311 -1.01 15.75 5.23
N GLY A 312 -0.99 14.75 4.38
CA GLY A 312 -0.76 14.85 2.94
C GLY A 312 -2.05 14.62 2.15
N PHE A 313 -2.23 15.40 1.08
CA PHE A 313 -3.30 15.30 0.10
C PHE A 313 -2.68 15.03 -1.27
N SER A 314 -3.21 14.05 -2.00
CA SER A 314 -2.81 13.71 -3.37
C SER A 314 -3.86 14.19 -4.36
N TRP A 315 -3.44 15.04 -5.31
CA TRP A 315 -4.31 15.60 -6.36
C TRP A 315 -4.75 14.59 -7.43
N GLY A 316 -4.17 13.40 -7.46
CA GLY A 316 -4.41 12.37 -8.49
C GLY A 316 -4.87 11.02 -7.94
N GLY A 317 -5.04 10.89 -6.61
CA GLY A 317 -5.47 9.64 -6.00
C GLY A 317 -4.38 8.56 -5.87
N THR A 318 -3.13 8.90 -6.14
CA THR A 318 -1.95 8.05 -5.91
C THR A 318 -0.79 8.87 -5.35
N MET A 319 0.19 8.24 -4.71
CA MET A 319 1.35 8.96 -4.17
C MET A 319 2.42 9.29 -5.24
N PRO A 320 2.89 8.34 -6.08
CA PRO A 320 3.91 8.62 -7.09
C PRO A 320 3.35 9.39 -8.29
N TYR A 321 4.18 10.24 -8.89
CA TYR A 321 3.95 11.01 -10.12
C TYR A 321 2.70 11.89 -10.09
N VAL A 322 2.35 12.35 -8.89
CA VAL A 322 1.20 13.21 -8.63
C VAL A 322 1.62 14.36 -7.71
N PRO A 323 1.17 15.60 -7.94
CA PRO A 323 1.37 16.70 -7.01
C PRO A 323 0.73 16.37 -5.67
N LEU A 324 1.46 16.63 -4.60
CA LEU A 324 1.03 16.41 -3.23
C LEU A 324 1.06 17.76 -2.49
N THR A 325 -0.01 18.05 -1.77
CA THR A 325 -0.02 19.14 -0.78
C THR A 325 0.13 18.51 0.60
N VAL A 326 1.21 18.82 1.31
CA VAL A 326 1.39 18.38 2.69
C VAL A 326 1.26 19.57 3.63
N GLY A 327 0.58 19.39 4.75
CA GLY A 327 0.38 20.42 5.76
C GLY A 327 0.66 19.92 7.18
N TRP A 328 1.12 20.83 8.03
CA TRP A 328 1.31 20.58 9.46
C TRP A 328 1.31 21.89 10.25
N MET A 329 1.28 21.77 11.59
CA MET A 329 1.36 22.91 12.50
C MET A 329 2.80 23.39 12.65
N ASN A 330 3.02 24.70 12.51
CA ASN A 330 4.24 25.39 12.90
C ASN A 330 4.02 26.19 14.18
N SER A 331 4.44 25.63 15.31
CA SER A 331 4.33 26.27 16.62
C SER A 331 5.17 27.54 16.75
N ALA A 332 6.24 27.71 15.95
CA ALA A 332 7.08 28.90 16.02
C ALA A 332 6.40 30.15 15.45
N SER A 333 5.54 29.98 14.44
CA SER A 333 4.79 31.07 13.79
C SER A 333 3.31 31.08 14.15
N ASN A 334 2.88 30.25 15.10
CA ASN A 334 1.48 30.04 15.48
C ASN A 334 0.53 29.89 14.27
N THR A 335 0.93 29.13 13.24
CA THR A 335 0.08 28.88 12.06
C THR A 335 0.33 27.48 11.49
N SER A 336 -0.46 27.07 10.51
CA SER A 336 -0.20 25.86 9.72
C SER A 336 0.64 26.23 8.50
N ILE A 337 1.55 25.34 8.10
CA ILE A 337 2.42 25.52 6.93
C ILE A 337 2.06 24.53 5.83
N TYR A 338 2.19 24.94 4.57
CA TYR A 338 2.08 24.04 3.41
C TYR A 338 3.45 23.57 2.93
N SER A 339 3.46 22.46 2.20
CA SER A 339 4.63 21.92 1.53
C SER A 339 4.21 21.32 0.18
N SER A 340 4.74 21.89 -0.90
CA SER A 340 4.53 21.41 -2.27
C SER A 340 5.45 20.24 -2.56
N ARG A 341 4.90 19.07 -2.89
CA ARG A 341 5.67 17.83 -3.04
C ARG A 341 5.27 17.02 -4.26
N MET A 342 6.17 16.17 -4.73
CA MET A 342 5.88 15.09 -5.66
C MET A 342 6.80 13.91 -5.34
N ALA A 343 6.24 12.70 -5.28
CA ALA A 343 7.03 11.48 -5.14
C ALA A 343 7.27 10.86 -6.52
N PHE A 344 8.42 10.22 -6.71
CA PHE A 344 8.77 9.51 -7.95
C PHE A 344 8.90 8.00 -7.70
N GLY A 345 8.20 7.53 -6.66
CA GLY A 345 8.16 6.16 -6.17
C GLY A 345 7.75 6.13 -4.69
N LEU A 346 7.86 4.97 -4.05
CA LEU A 346 7.59 4.78 -2.61
C LEU A 346 8.77 5.30 -1.76
N SER A 347 9.02 6.60 -1.86
CA SER A 347 10.13 7.30 -1.20
C SER A 347 9.67 8.66 -0.68
N LEU A 348 10.50 9.34 0.11
CA LEU A 348 10.17 10.68 0.62
C LEU A 348 9.83 11.64 -0.56
N PRO A 349 8.65 12.25 -0.59
CA PRO A 349 8.30 13.19 -1.66
C PRO A 349 9.27 14.38 -1.75
N GLN A 350 9.72 14.71 -2.96
CA GLN A 350 10.63 15.81 -3.23
C GLN A 350 9.88 17.14 -3.39
N PRO A 351 10.51 18.31 -3.12
CA PRO A 351 9.90 19.60 -3.41
C PRO A 351 9.43 19.71 -4.86
N TYR A 352 8.17 20.07 -5.07
CA TYR A 352 7.59 20.22 -6.41
C TYR A 352 7.47 21.69 -6.78
N ALA A 353 8.32 22.13 -7.71
CA ALA A 353 8.44 23.54 -8.08
C ALA A 353 7.40 24.02 -9.11
N ASP A 354 6.71 23.11 -9.80
CA ASP A 354 5.76 23.46 -10.86
C ASP A 354 4.37 23.80 -10.29
N ALA A 355 4.23 23.76 -8.95
CA ALA A 355 3.06 24.25 -8.22
C ALA A 355 3.43 25.41 -7.28
N GLU A 356 2.65 26.47 -7.35
CA GLU A 356 2.76 27.67 -6.51
C GLU A 356 1.61 27.70 -5.50
N TYR A 357 1.94 28.01 -4.24
CA TYR A 357 0.97 28.05 -3.15
C TYR A 357 0.93 29.43 -2.50
N SER A 358 -0.29 29.89 -2.22
CA SER A 358 -0.54 31.14 -1.51
C SER A 358 -1.55 30.88 -0.39
N TYR A 359 -1.34 31.48 0.79
CA TYR A 359 -2.29 31.32 1.89
C TYR A 359 -3.60 32.06 1.60
N ILE A 360 -4.69 31.41 1.96
CA ILE A 360 -6.03 31.99 1.98
C ILE A 360 -6.44 32.16 3.44
N LYS A 361 -7.21 33.22 3.72
CA LYS A 361 -7.79 33.48 5.04
C LYS A 361 -8.44 32.21 5.61
N GLY A 362 -8.20 31.94 6.90
CA GLY A 362 -8.73 30.76 7.59
C GLY A 362 -7.67 29.70 7.96
N THR A 363 -6.42 29.86 7.48
CA THR A 363 -5.27 29.09 7.98
C THR A 363 -4.96 29.45 9.43
N GLY A 364 -4.64 28.44 10.26
CA GLY A 364 -4.30 28.60 11.67
C GLY A 364 -4.57 27.33 12.47
N TYR A 365 -4.63 27.42 13.80
CA TYR A 365 -5.01 26.28 14.65
C TYR A 365 -5.70 26.74 15.93
N ASN A 366 -6.34 25.78 16.61
CA ASN A 366 -6.91 25.93 17.94
C ASN A 366 -6.48 24.72 18.80
N THR A 367 -7.08 24.57 19.99
CA THR A 367 -6.73 23.51 20.96
C THR A 367 -7.06 22.09 20.49
N THR A 368 -7.85 21.92 19.42
CA THR A 368 -8.34 20.61 18.95
C THR A 368 -7.96 20.32 17.51
N HIS A 369 -7.87 21.33 16.65
CA HIS A 369 -7.60 21.18 15.23
C HIS A 369 -6.65 22.26 14.70
N TRP A 370 -5.93 21.92 13.64
CA TRP A 370 -5.26 22.88 12.77
C TRP A 370 -5.93 22.88 11.38
N THR A 371 -5.91 24.04 10.74
CA THR A 371 -6.48 24.31 9.42
C THR A 371 -5.40 24.88 8.51
N LEU A 372 -5.28 24.34 7.32
CA LEU A 372 -4.49 24.88 6.22
C LEU A 372 -5.41 25.18 5.04
N THR A 373 -5.54 26.44 4.66
CA THR A 373 -6.30 26.89 3.49
C THR A 373 -5.35 27.57 2.52
N VAL A 374 -5.15 26.98 1.35
CA VAL A 374 -4.18 27.45 0.36
C VAL A 374 -4.75 27.44 -1.04
N ARG A 375 -4.47 28.47 -1.82
CA ARG A 375 -4.60 28.46 -3.27
C ARG A 375 -3.40 27.70 -3.84
N CYS A 376 -3.65 26.69 -4.68
CA CYS A 376 -2.62 26.06 -5.49
C CYS A 376 -2.82 26.38 -6.97
N LYS A 377 -1.79 26.98 -7.56
CA LYS A 377 -1.64 27.13 -9.01
C LYS A 377 -0.70 26.04 -9.53
N GLY A 378 -1.14 25.26 -10.53
CA GLY A 378 -0.35 24.12 -11.06
C GLY A 378 -0.66 22.76 -10.42
N CYS A 379 -1.67 22.67 -9.54
CA CYS A 379 -2.13 21.39 -8.99
C CYS A 379 -3.24 20.70 -9.80
N SER A 380 -3.89 21.41 -10.73
CA SER A 380 -4.98 20.86 -11.55
C SER A 380 -4.50 20.08 -12.78
N GLN A 381 -3.23 20.20 -13.14
CA GLN A 381 -2.61 19.50 -14.26
C GLN A 381 -1.12 19.27 -14.00
N TRP A 382 -0.62 18.09 -14.36
CA TRP A 382 0.77 17.67 -14.18
C TRP A 382 1.16 16.62 -15.21
N HIS A 383 2.43 16.21 -15.21
CA HIS A 383 2.90 15.08 -16.01
C HIS A 383 2.91 13.80 -15.17
N ASP A 384 2.34 12.72 -15.71
CA ASP A 384 2.36 11.40 -15.09
C ASP A 384 3.72 10.70 -15.25
N VAL A 385 3.77 9.42 -14.87
CA VAL A 385 4.99 8.59 -14.92
C VAL A 385 5.64 8.49 -16.31
N ASP A 386 4.82 8.57 -17.36
CA ASP A 386 5.26 8.47 -18.76
C ASP A 386 5.47 9.84 -19.40
N GLY A 387 5.24 10.91 -18.64
CA GLY A 387 5.31 12.27 -19.16
C GLY A 387 4.05 12.71 -19.91
N ASN A 388 2.94 11.98 -19.79
CA ASN A 388 1.65 12.41 -20.35
C ASN A 388 0.97 13.42 -19.42
N LEU A 389 0.19 14.33 -19.99
CA LEU A 389 -0.59 15.27 -19.19
C LEU A 389 -1.75 14.56 -18.48
N ALA A 390 -1.74 14.62 -17.15
CA ALA A 390 -2.84 14.24 -16.28
C ALA A 390 -3.48 15.50 -15.70
N SER A 391 -4.79 15.48 -15.49
CA SER A 391 -5.52 16.62 -14.95
C SER A 391 -6.75 16.23 -14.14
N ILE A 392 -7.16 17.14 -13.27
CA ILE A 392 -8.43 17.05 -12.55
C ILE A 392 -9.55 17.56 -13.47
N ASP A 393 -10.65 16.82 -13.54
CA ASP A 393 -11.87 17.32 -14.18
C ASP A 393 -12.70 18.10 -13.15
N ALA A 394 -12.77 19.43 -13.31
CA ALA A 394 -13.55 20.30 -12.42
C ALA A 394 -15.04 19.93 -12.37
N ASN A 395 -15.57 19.27 -13.40
CA ASN A 395 -16.98 18.88 -13.49
C ASN A 395 -17.25 17.45 -13.03
N ALA A 396 -16.23 16.73 -12.55
CA ALA A 396 -16.40 15.36 -12.08
C ALA A 396 -17.36 15.29 -10.89
N SER A 397 -18.46 14.56 -11.06
CA SER A 397 -19.37 14.21 -9.98
C SER A 397 -18.78 13.15 -9.04
N SER A 398 -17.68 12.51 -9.44
CA SER A 398 -16.94 11.51 -8.67
C SER A 398 -15.46 11.55 -9.08
N GLN A 399 -14.67 12.40 -8.40
CA GLN A 399 -13.22 12.49 -8.57
C GLN A 399 -12.52 11.70 -7.46
N LYS A 400 -11.55 10.84 -7.83
CA LYS A 400 -10.72 10.13 -6.86
C LYS A 400 -9.58 10.99 -6.35
N PHE A 401 -9.41 11.06 -5.04
CA PHE A 401 -8.24 11.61 -4.36
C PHE A 401 -7.72 10.61 -3.31
N ALA A 402 -6.54 10.88 -2.77
CA ALA A 402 -5.93 10.09 -1.72
C ALA A 402 -5.32 10.99 -0.64
N TYR A 403 -5.14 10.43 0.55
CA TYR A 403 -4.49 11.12 1.66
C TYR A 403 -3.54 10.19 2.42
N GLY A 404 -2.62 10.78 3.15
CA GLY A 404 -1.79 10.12 4.15
C GLY A 404 -1.63 11.01 5.39
N LEU A 405 -1.48 10.43 6.57
CA LEU A 405 -1.26 11.16 7.82
C LEU A 405 -0.27 10.41 8.71
N SER A 406 0.42 11.16 9.57
CA SER A 406 1.22 10.59 10.66
C SER A 406 1.03 11.41 11.93
N SER A 407 1.12 10.76 13.08
CA SER A 407 1.22 11.44 14.39
C SER A 407 2.61 12.04 14.63
N LYS A 408 3.65 11.58 13.90
CA LYS A 408 5.02 12.11 14.03
C LYS A 408 5.13 13.45 13.32
N LEU A 409 5.72 14.44 14.00
CA LEU A 409 6.02 15.74 13.39
C LEU A 409 7.11 15.62 12.32
N PRO A 410 7.14 16.53 11.33
CA PRO A 410 8.30 16.71 10.46
C PRO A 410 9.56 17.04 11.27
N ALA A 411 10.73 16.72 10.74
CA ALA A 411 12.02 16.90 11.42
C ALA A 411 12.29 18.37 11.82
N GLN A 412 11.87 19.32 10.98
CA GLN A 412 11.95 20.76 11.20
C GLN A 412 10.59 21.40 10.91
N PRO A 413 9.65 21.44 11.89
CA PRO A 413 8.28 21.90 11.64
C PRO A 413 8.16 23.33 11.10
N ALA A 414 9.17 24.18 11.30
CA ALA A 414 9.20 25.54 10.76
C ALA A 414 9.64 25.64 9.29
N ASN A 415 10.11 24.55 8.67
CA ASN A 415 10.66 24.52 7.33
C ASN A 415 9.72 23.77 6.38
N ASN A 416 9.11 24.44 5.40
CA ASN A 416 8.22 23.77 4.43
C ASN A 416 8.94 22.73 3.54
N ARG A 417 10.27 22.75 3.48
CA ARG A 417 11.08 21.71 2.82
C ARG A 417 11.50 20.59 3.78
N SER A 418 11.10 20.65 5.05
CA SER A 418 11.39 19.62 6.04
C SER A 418 11.03 18.23 5.55
N THR A 419 11.85 17.28 5.96
CA THR A 419 11.58 15.86 5.83
C THR A 419 10.53 15.43 6.83
N PHE A 420 9.87 14.31 6.54
CA PHE A 420 8.84 13.74 7.39
C PHE A 420 8.84 12.22 7.24
N ASN A 421 8.39 11.53 8.29
CA ASN A 421 8.29 10.07 8.30
C ASN A 421 7.16 9.58 7.38
N VAL A 422 7.16 8.29 7.08
CA VAL A 422 6.06 7.61 6.39
C VAL A 422 4.73 7.78 7.15
N HIS A 423 3.60 7.81 6.43
CA HIS A 423 2.27 7.90 7.03
C HIS A 423 1.96 6.64 7.85
N SER A 424 1.31 6.81 9.01
CA SER A 424 0.76 5.72 9.82
C SER A 424 -0.68 5.34 9.42
N SER A 425 -1.33 6.16 8.59
CA SER A 425 -2.66 5.89 8.02
C SER A 425 -2.79 6.61 6.69
N PHE A 426 -3.44 5.97 5.72
CA PHE A 426 -3.63 6.50 4.38
C PHE A 426 -4.90 5.90 3.78
N GLY A 427 -5.42 6.50 2.71
CA GLY A 427 -6.61 6.00 2.06
C GLY A 427 -6.97 6.76 0.79
N ASN A 428 -7.95 6.22 0.08
CA ASN A 428 -8.58 6.84 -1.07
C ASN A 428 -10.02 7.24 -0.74
N TYR A 429 -10.54 8.24 -1.43
CA TYR A 429 -11.94 8.62 -1.36
C TYR A 429 -12.38 9.28 -2.66
N MET A 430 -13.70 9.35 -2.87
CA MET A 430 -14.30 10.01 -4.02
C MET A 430 -14.95 11.32 -3.57
N ILE A 431 -14.87 12.36 -4.39
CA ILE A 431 -15.49 13.66 -4.12
C ILE A 431 -16.26 14.20 -5.34
N ASN A 432 -17.45 14.76 -5.12
CA ASN A 432 -18.19 15.48 -6.16
C ASN A 432 -17.66 16.91 -6.26
N LEU A 433 -16.83 17.20 -7.25
CA LEU A 433 -16.19 18.50 -7.41
C LEU A 433 -17.15 19.62 -7.82
N THR A 434 -18.29 19.30 -8.42
CA THR A 434 -19.31 20.30 -8.80
C THR A 434 -19.85 21.06 -7.58
N GLN A 435 -19.84 20.42 -6.41
CA GLN A 435 -20.26 21.06 -5.15
C GLN A 435 -19.28 22.15 -4.68
N GLY A 436 -18.05 22.17 -5.19
CA GLY A 436 -17.01 23.15 -4.85
C GLY A 436 -16.88 24.29 -5.87
N HIS A 437 -17.80 24.39 -6.83
CA HIS A 437 -17.80 25.46 -7.82
C HIS A 437 -18.12 26.82 -7.20
N ASN A 438 -17.35 27.84 -7.59
CA ASN A 438 -17.58 29.23 -7.21
C ASN A 438 -17.63 30.12 -8.45
N ALA A 439 -18.73 30.87 -8.57
CA ALA A 439 -18.81 31.99 -9.48
C ALA A 439 -17.86 33.11 -9.02
N GLY A 440 -17.13 33.73 -9.95
CA GLY A 440 -16.12 34.76 -9.62
C GLY A 440 -14.96 34.21 -8.77
N PHE A 441 -14.51 32.99 -9.07
CA PHE A 441 -13.48 32.31 -8.29
C PHE A 441 -12.18 33.13 -8.18
N ASP A 442 -11.75 33.77 -9.27
CA ASP A 442 -10.50 34.54 -9.29
C ASP A 442 -10.62 35.78 -8.39
N GLU A 443 -11.77 36.48 -8.41
CA GLU A 443 -12.06 37.60 -7.50
C GLU A 443 -12.16 37.16 -6.03
N LEU A 444 -12.72 35.97 -5.77
CA LEU A 444 -12.78 35.38 -4.44
C LEU A 444 -11.39 35.00 -3.91
N VAL A 445 -10.50 34.50 -4.77
CA VAL A 445 -9.10 34.26 -4.42
C VAL A 445 -8.46 35.58 -4.03
N ASP A 446 -8.49 36.59 -4.90
CA ASP A 446 -7.84 37.88 -4.68
C ASP A 446 -8.33 38.58 -3.41
N ALA A 447 -9.63 38.51 -3.11
CA ALA A 447 -10.21 39.09 -1.89
C ALA A 447 -9.78 38.38 -0.59
N ASN A 448 -9.28 37.13 -0.68
CA ASN A 448 -8.98 36.28 0.46
C ASN A 448 -7.50 35.86 0.57
N LEU A 449 -6.64 36.27 -0.36
CA LEU A 449 -5.20 36.11 -0.23
C LEU A 449 -4.70 36.77 1.06
N VAL A 450 -3.75 36.10 1.71
CA VAL A 450 -3.02 36.64 2.86
C VAL A 450 -1.65 37.07 2.36
N ASP A 451 -1.32 38.34 2.59
CA ASP A 451 0.04 38.86 2.40
C ASP A 451 0.96 38.20 3.43
N ASP A 452 1.52 37.07 3.05
CA ASP A 452 2.52 36.37 3.85
C ASP A 452 3.77 36.16 3.01
N ALA A 453 4.93 36.41 3.60
CA ALA A 453 6.17 35.98 2.97
C ALA A 453 6.12 34.44 2.91
N PRO A 454 6.42 33.80 1.77
CA PRO A 454 6.52 32.35 1.73
C PRO A 454 7.45 31.91 2.87
N PRO A 455 7.12 30.82 3.60
CA PRO A 455 7.92 30.39 4.74
C PRO A 455 9.40 30.36 4.35
N VAL A 456 10.25 30.98 5.17
CA VAL A 456 11.66 31.19 4.84
C VAL A 456 12.27 29.86 4.37
N SER A 457 12.61 29.83 3.08
CA SER A 457 13.48 28.80 2.53
C SER A 457 14.81 28.92 3.26
N SER A 458 15.07 28.09 4.27
CA SER A 458 16.44 27.84 4.71
C SER A 458 17.13 26.97 3.67
N SER A 459 17.26 27.49 2.45
CA SER A 459 18.27 27.04 1.52
C SER A 459 19.60 27.47 2.10
N VAL A 460 20.44 26.51 2.46
CA VAL A 460 21.85 26.69 2.05
C VAL A 460 21.79 26.98 0.55
N PRO A 461 22.30 28.12 0.08
CA PRO A 461 22.15 28.50 -1.31
C PRO A 461 22.79 27.43 -2.19
N ILE A 462 21.97 26.85 -3.07
CA ILE A 462 22.47 26.30 -4.33
C ILE A 462 23.11 27.51 -5.03
N PRO A 463 24.39 27.46 -5.43
CA PRO A 463 25.00 28.54 -6.19
C PRO A 463 24.13 28.80 -7.41
N SER A 464 23.53 29.98 -7.49
CA SER A 464 22.84 30.40 -8.70
C SER A 464 23.89 30.42 -9.81
N SER A 465 23.65 29.66 -10.87
CA SER A 465 24.32 29.87 -12.13
C SER A 465 23.84 31.22 -12.65
N THR A 466 24.43 32.29 -12.16
CA THR A 466 24.35 33.58 -12.84
C THR A 466 24.95 33.38 -14.22
N ILE A 467 24.09 33.55 -15.22
CA ILE A 467 24.49 33.74 -16.61
C ILE A 467 25.39 34.97 -16.62
N SER A 468 26.71 34.75 -16.53
CA SER A 468 27.66 35.81 -16.79
C SER A 468 27.86 35.88 -18.29
N ALA A 469 27.50 37.04 -18.84
CA ALA A 469 27.73 37.38 -20.22
C ALA A 469 29.21 37.14 -20.59
N ARG A 470 29.37 36.49 -21.74
CA ARG A 470 30.58 36.34 -22.56
C ARG A 470 31.70 37.34 -22.25
N PRO A 471 32.91 36.86 -21.89
CA PRO A 471 34.15 37.51 -22.25
C PRO A 471 34.70 36.83 -23.50
N THR A 472 34.57 37.51 -24.63
CA THR A 472 35.53 37.42 -25.72
C THR A 472 36.90 37.81 -25.17
N THR A 473 37.85 36.88 -25.13
CA THR A 473 39.20 37.04 -25.70
C THR A 473 40.11 35.87 -25.29
N THR A 474 40.68 35.26 -26.32
CA THR A 474 41.80 34.34 -26.30
C THR A 474 42.99 34.96 -25.59
N SER A 475 43.58 34.28 -24.61
CA SER A 475 44.98 34.49 -24.23
C SER A 475 45.55 33.25 -23.55
N THR A 476 46.35 32.54 -24.32
CA THR A 476 47.29 31.49 -23.90
C THR A 476 48.33 32.09 -22.96
N SER A 477 48.46 31.52 -21.76
CA SER A 477 49.72 31.58 -21.02
C SER A 477 49.97 30.24 -20.33
N THR A 478 51.00 29.55 -20.81
CA THR A 478 51.60 28.37 -20.20
C THR A 478 52.38 28.79 -18.97
N VAL A 479 52.00 28.28 -17.81
CA VAL A 479 52.83 28.31 -16.60
C VAL A 479 53.02 26.88 -16.13
N SER A 480 54.25 26.38 -16.30
CA SER A 480 54.74 25.16 -15.69
C SER A 480 55.05 25.42 -14.21
N VAL A 481 54.35 24.76 -13.29
CA VAL A 481 54.83 24.61 -11.90
C VAL A 481 54.51 23.19 -11.42
N GLY A 482 55.61 22.49 -11.13
CA GLY A 482 55.82 21.29 -10.31
C GLY A 482 54.63 20.42 -9.90
N LEU A 483 54.68 19.15 -10.32
CA LEU A 483 54.03 18.04 -9.63
C LEU A 483 54.51 17.96 -8.17
N PRO A 484 53.59 17.83 -7.21
CA PRO A 484 53.80 16.98 -6.06
C PRO A 484 52.95 15.72 -6.24
N GLU A 485 53.61 14.55 -6.32
CA GLU A 485 52.95 13.34 -5.82
C GLU A 485 52.60 13.57 -4.35
N PRO A 486 51.39 13.16 -3.94
CA PRO A 486 51.27 11.78 -3.47
C PRO A 486 50.15 11.03 -4.19
N THR A 487 50.50 9.87 -4.72
CA THR A 487 49.61 8.75 -5.05
C THR A 487 49.01 8.18 -3.75
N SER A 488 48.30 9.00 -2.97
CA SER A 488 47.48 8.50 -1.87
C SER A 488 46.24 7.84 -2.47
N THR A 489 46.34 6.54 -2.70
CA THR A 489 45.20 5.68 -3.06
C THR A 489 44.28 5.37 -1.87
N GLY A 490 44.64 5.82 -0.66
CA GLY A 490 43.86 5.64 0.56
C GLY A 490 42.63 6.56 0.64
N ILE A 491 41.74 6.24 1.58
CA ILE A 491 40.52 7.02 1.83
C ILE A 491 40.86 8.34 2.52
N PRO A 492 40.41 9.50 1.99
CA PRO A 492 40.68 10.79 2.60
C PRO A 492 40.03 10.88 3.98
N PHE A 493 40.58 11.70 4.88
CA PHE A 493 39.89 12.01 6.15
C PHE A 493 38.64 12.86 5.93
N SER A 494 38.69 13.77 4.96
CA SER A 494 37.59 14.64 4.55
C SER A 494 37.85 15.16 3.14
N CYS A 495 36.79 15.56 2.44
CA CYS A 495 36.91 16.27 1.17
C CYS A 495 36.83 17.80 1.35
N PRO A 496 37.54 18.59 0.52
CA PRO A 496 37.46 20.05 0.56
C PRO A 496 36.03 20.55 0.33
N ASP A 497 35.60 21.56 1.08
CA ASP A 497 34.28 22.21 0.96
C ASP A 497 33.06 21.27 1.13
N VAL A 498 33.27 20.08 1.71
CA VAL A 498 32.20 19.13 2.03
C VAL A 498 31.89 19.20 3.52
N THR A 499 30.61 19.35 3.86
CA THR A 499 30.13 19.32 5.25
C THR A 499 30.40 17.97 5.89
N LYS A 500 30.32 17.89 7.23
CA LYS A 500 30.34 16.60 7.92
C LYS A 500 29.13 15.75 7.51
N LEU A 501 29.22 14.44 7.77
CA LEU A 501 28.07 13.55 7.64
C LEU A 501 26.91 14.04 8.51
N ALA A 502 25.69 13.94 7.98
CA ALA A 502 24.47 14.20 8.73
C ALA A 502 24.32 13.24 9.93
N PHE A 503 24.89 12.04 9.81
CA PHE A 503 24.80 10.98 10.81
C PHE A 503 26.18 10.44 11.18
N SER A 504 26.29 9.96 12.42
CA SER A 504 27.48 9.21 12.84
C SER A 504 27.43 7.81 12.23
N ILE A 505 28.56 7.36 11.69
CA ILE A 505 28.73 6.00 11.16
C ILE A 505 29.95 5.37 11.82
N ASN A 506 29.87 4.06 12.03
CA ASN A 506 30.99 3.24 12.45
C ASN A 506 31.51 2.44 11.25
N THR A 507 32.77 2.04 11.33
CA THR A 507 33.41 1.18 10.33
C THR A 507 34.17 0.06 11.01
N ALA A 508 34.34 -1.06 10.30
CA ALA A 508 35.14 -2.18 10.77
C ALA A 508 36.61 -1.76 10.96
N LYS A 509 37.34 -2.49 11.81
CA LYS A 509 38.76 -2.21 12.04
C LYS A 509 39.55 -2.24 10.71
N GLY A 510 40.32 -1.19 10.45
CA GLY A 510 41.11 -1.04 9.23
C GLY A 510 40.29 -0.56 8.02
N TRP A 511 39.07 -0.09 8.24
CA TRP A 511 38.25 0.59 7.24
C TRP A 511 38.07 2.06 7.59
N ARG A 512 37.81 2.86 6.55
CA ARG A 512 37.49 4.28 6.69
C ARG A 512 36.42 4.70 5.71
N ALA A 513 35.56 5.60 6.15
CA ALA A 513 34.60 6.29 5.32
C ALA A 513 34.78 7.82 5.41
N ALA A 514 34.55 8.51 4.30
CA ALA A 514 34.50 9.97 4.26
C ALA A 514 33.38 10.45 3.34
N LYS A 515 32.67 11.50 3.74
CA LYS A 515 31.68 12.16 2.89
C LYS A 515 32.36 12.84 1.71
N VAL A 516 31.84 12.59 0.52
CA VAL A 516 32.33 13.19 -0.74
C VAL A 516 31.37 14.24 -1.30
N VAL A 517 30.08 14.17 -0.96
CA VAL A 517 29.07 15.19 -1.27
C VAL A 517 27.83 15.02 -0.39
N GLY A 518 27.12 16.11 -0.14
CA GLY A 518 25.79 16.13 0.50
C GLY A 518 24.83 17.04 -0.29
N GLY A 519 23.55 17.05 0.11
CA GLY A 519 22.52 17.86 -0.54
C GLY A 519 22.07 17.34 -1.91
N LEU A 520 22.31 16.06 -2.20
CA LEU A 520 21.77 15.39 -3.38
C LEU A 520 20.26 15.14 -3.21
N THR A 521 19.52 15.16 -4.32
CA THR A 521 18.09 14.85 -4.37
C THR A 521 17.92 13.34 -4.47
N GLN A 522 17.71 12.65 -3.34
CA GLN A 522 17.55 11.19 -3.26
C GLN A 522 18.48 10.42 -4.22
N PRO A 523 19.80 10.44 -3.98
CA PRO A 523 20.74 9.73 -4.83
C PRO A 523 20.49 8.22 -4.76
N ARG A 524 20.28 7.59 -5.92
CA ARG A 524 19.97 6.17 -6.06
C ARG A 524 21.14 5.45 -6.75
N GLY A 525 20.92 4.92 -7.95
CA GLY A 525 21.96 4.23 -8.73
C GLY A 525 23.11 5.14 -9.08
N LEU A 526 24.34 4.63 -8.95
CA LEU A 526 25.55 5.35 -9.31
C LEU A 526 26.54 4.44 -10.03
N ILE A 527 27.27 4.99 -11.00
CA ILE A 527 28.31 4.26 -11.75
C ILE A 527 29.50 5.17 -12.01
N LEU A 528 30.63 4.57 -12.36
CA LEU A 528 31.83 5.26 -12.84
C LEU A 528 31.93 5.13 -14.36
N ASP A 529 32.28 6.22 -15.04
CA ASP A 529 32.60 6.17 -16.47
C ASP A 529 34.04 5.71 -16.75
N GLY A 530 34.40 5.59 -18.02
CA GLY A 530 35.73 5.15 -18.45
C GLY A 530 36.89 6.10 -18.07
N LEU A 531 36.60 7.32 -17.62
CA LEU A 531 37.59 8.28 -17.11
C LEU A 531 37.57 8.39 -15.58
N GLY A 532 36.68 7.64 -14.91
CA GLY A 532 36.51 7.65 -13.46
C GLY A 532 35.62 8.79 -12.94
N ASN A 533 34.84 9.46 -13.81
CA ASN A 533 33.80 10.38 -13.35
C ASN A 533 32.61 9.59 -12.79
N LEU A 534 31.94 10.13 -11.79
CA LEU A 534 30.75 9.53 -11.19
C LEU A 534 29.49 10.05 -11.88
N LEU A 535 28.60 9.14 -12.26
CA LEU A 535 27.25 9.43 -12.71
C LEU A 535 26.28 8.96 -11.64
N ILE A 536 25.33 9.83 -11.25
CA ILE A 536 24.40 9.56 -10.15
C ILE A 536 22.98 9.85 -10.62
N VAL A 537 22.09 8.87 -10.47
CA VAL A 537 20.64 9.09 -10.59
C VAL A 537 20.15 9.77 -9.32
N GLN A 538 19.56 10.94 -9.48
CA GLN A 538 18.93 11.71 -8.41
C GLN A 538 17.42 11.71 -8.66
N ASN A 539 16.70 10.91 -7.87
CA ASN A 539 15.29 10.62 -8.07
C ASN A 539 14.45 11.90 -8.00
N GLY A 540 13.73 12.23 -9.08
CA GLY A 540 13.00 13.49 -9.22
C GLY A 540 13.79 14.66 -9.80
N MET A 541 15.07 14.46 -10.15
CA MET A 541 15.91 15.48 -10.80
C MET A 541 16.48 15.00 -12.15
N GLY A 542 16.93 13.76 -12.23
CA GLY A 542 17.57 13.18 -13.43
C GLY A 542 18.96 12.63 -13.10
N ILE A 543 19.95 12.82 -13.98
CA ILE A 543 21.31 12.31 -13.81
C ILE A 543 22.30 13.46 -13.69
N THR A 544 23.18 13.40 -12.69
CA THR A 544 24.33 14.30 -12.54
C THR A 544 25.65 13.58 -12.78
N ALA A 545 26.60 14.30 -13.35
CA ALA A 545 27.97 13.84 -13.53
C ALA A 545 28.94 14.64 -12.66
N HIS A 546 29.93 13.95 -12.08
CA HIS A 546 30.87 14.49 -11.12
C HIS A 546 32.29 14.08 -11.46
N LYS A 547 33.19 15.06 -11.60
CA LYS A 547 34.62 14.78 -11.73
C LYS A 547 35.19 14.32 -10.40
N VAL A 548 35.99 13.25 -10.43
CA VAL A 548 36.62 12.66 -9.25
C VAL A 548 38.12 12.96 -9.29
N ALA A 549 38.65 13.57 -8.23
CA ALA A 549 40.08 13.77 -8.05
C ALA A 549 40.80 12.45 -7.75
N PRO A 550 42.15 12.39 -7.90
CA PRO A 550 42.92 11.23 -7.44
C PRO A 550 42.68 10.85 -5.98
N SER A 551 42.37 11.82 -5.10
CA SER A 551 42.00 11.59 -3.70
C SER A 551 40.66 10.87 -3.50
N GLY A 552 39.82 10.79 -4.54
CA GLY A 552 38.46 10.27 -4.48
C GLY A 552 37.40 11.33 -4.17
N CYS A 553 37.81 12.58 -3.91
CA CYS A 553 36.88 13.69 -3.71
C CYS A 553 36.30 14.23 -5.02
N LEU A 554 35.07 14.73 -4.98
CA LEU A 554 34.45 15.37 -6.15
C LEU A 554 35.01 16.79 -6.33
N THR A 555 35.28 17.19 -7.57
CA THR A 555 35.86 18.52 -7.89
C THR A 555 34.93 19.42 -8.68
N SER A 556 34.01 18.85 -9.45
CA SER A 556 32.99 19.61 -10.18
C SER A 556 31.81 18.73 -10.49
N SER A 557 30.62 19.32 -10.53
CA SER A 557 29.35 18.62 -10.76
C SER A 557 28.55 19.33 -11.84
N LYS A 558 27.76 18.59 -12.63
CA LYS A 558 26.71 19.17 -13.49
C LYS A 558 25.58 18.18 -13.75
N THR A 559 24.39 18.69 -14.02
CA THR A 559 23.28 17.88 -14.54
C THR A 559 23.55 17.53 -16.00
N VAL A 560 23.45 16.25 -16.34
CA VAL A 560 23.62 15.74 -17.72
C VAL A 560 22.30 15.35 -18.35
N ILE A 561 21.34 14.88 -17.55
CA ILE A 561 19.97 14.56 -17.98
C ILE A 561 19.01 15.18 -16.97
N SER A 562 18.04 15.97 -17.43
CA SER A 562 17.03 16.65 -16.58
C SER A 562 15.68 15.92 -16.55
N GLN A 563 15.64 14.67 -17.03
CA GLN A 563 14.44 13.84 -17.08
C GLN A 563 14.09 13.34 -15.67
N ARG A 564 13.06 13.94 -15.05
CA ARG A 564 12.73 13.73 -13.62
C ARG A 564 12.10 12.39 -13.29
N ASN A 565 11.55 11.66 -14.27
CA ASN A 565 10.94 10.35 -14.03
C ASN A 565 11.97 9.20 -13.94
N LEU A 566 13.26 9.47 -14.15
CA LEU A 566 14.34 8.53 -13.86
C LEU A 566 14.50 8.36 -12.34
N ASN A 567 14.44 7.11 -11.86
CA ASN A 567 14.27 6.86 -10.42
C ASN A 567 15.32 5.95 -9.76
N HIS A 568 16.05 5.12 -10.53
CA HIS A 568 17.06 4.22 -9.94
C HIS A 568 18.09 3.71 -10.94
N GLY A 569 17.66 2.93 -11.95
CA GLY A 569 18.55 2.19 -12.83
C GLY A 569 19.43 3.07 -13.69
N ILE A 570 20.71 2.75 -13.74
CA ILE A 570 21.72 3.38 -14.57
C ILE A 570 22.79 2.35 -14.95
N ALA A 571 23.18 2.31 -16.22
CA ALA A 571 24.25 1.45 -16.70
C ALA A 571 24.99 2.12 -17.86
N LEU A 572 26.26 1.78 -18.06
CA LEU A 572 27.06 2.26 -19.18
C LEU A 572 27.48 1.07 -20.04
N SER A 573 27.44 1.23 -21.35
CA SER A 573 28.02 0.23 -22.27
C SER A 573 29.50 0.02 -21.97
N HIS A 574 30.00 -1.17 -22.28
CA HIS A 574 31.39 -1.53 -21.98
C HIS A 574 32.43 -0.63 -22.68
N ASP A 575 32.07 -0.04 -23.83
CA ASP A 575 32.92 0.93 -24.54
C ASP A 575 32.81 2.37 -24.00
N GLY A 576 31.93 2.59 -23.02
CA GLY A 576 31.72 3.88 -22.37
C GLY A 576 30.93 4.90 -23.19
N LYS A 577 30.31 4.50 -24.31
CA LYS A 577 29.70 5.43 -25.28
C LYS A 577 28.18 5.48 -25.24
N THR A 578 27.52 4.60 -24.50
CA THR A 578 26.06 4.56 -24.40
C THR A 578 25.66 4.50 -22.93
N LEU A 579 24.97 5.54 -22.48
CA LEU A 579 24.40 5.62 -21.14
C LEU A 579 22.96 5.14 -21.18
N PHE A 580 22.61 4.17 -20.34
CA PHE A 580 21.26 3.67 -20.13
C PHE A 580 20.72 4.16 -18.79
N ALA A 581 19.43 4.52 -18.76
CA ALA A 581 18.74 4.81 -17.51
C ALA A 581 17.24 4.47 -17.61
N SER A 582 16.61 4.21 -16.48
CA SER A 582 15.22 3.74 -16.43
C SER A 582 14.29 4.66 -15.65
N SER A 583 13.06 4.80 -16.15
CA SER A 583 11.89 5.18 -15.33
C SER A 583 11.24 3.94 -14.73
N ALA A 584 10.06 4.10 -14.11
CA ALA A 584 9.25 2.97 -13.65
C ALA A 584 8.70 2.09 -14.80
N THR A 585 8.54 2.66 -16.00
CA THR A 585 7.81 2.05 -17.12
C THR A 585 8.69 1.74 -18.33
N SER A 586 9.83 2.42 -18.44
CA SER A 586 10.66 2.42 -19.65
C SER A 586 12.15 2.45 -19.36
N VAL A 587 12.95 1.99 -20.33
CA VAL A 587 14.41 2.15 -20.34
C VAL A 587 14.81 2.97 -21.56
N PHE A 588 15.68 3.93 -21.33
CA PHE A 588 16.18 4.88 -22.32
C PHE A 588 17.68 4.74 -22.49
N SER A 589 18.20 5.13 -23.65
CA SER A 589 19.62 5.25 -23.91
C SER A 589 19.98 6.59 -24.54
N TRP A 590 21.22 7.03 -24.30
CA TRP A 590 21.84 8.20 -24.91
C TRP A 590 23.25 7.88 -25.37
N THR A 591 23.72 8.54 -26.42
CA THR A 591 25.16 8.58 -26.67
C THR A 591 25.82 9.37 -25.55
N TYR A 592 26.94 8.90 -25.01
CA TYR A 592 27.65 9.50 -23.89
C TYR A 592 29.12 9.80 -24.25
N ASP A 593 29.59 10.97 -23.87
CA ASP A 593 31.00 11.37 -23.96
C ASP A 593 31.54 11.66 -22.55
N ALA A 594 32.40 10.76 -22.06
CA ALA A 594 33.06 10.86 -20.76
C ALA A 594 33.99 12.09 -20.64
N ALA A 595 34.63 12.53 -21.72
CA ALA A 595 35.58 13.64 -21.67
C ALA A 595 34.88 14.97 -21.34
N THR A 596 33.68 15.15 -21.90
CA THR A 596 32.84 16.32 -21.67
C THR A 596 31.74 16.06 -20.63
N MET A 597 31.57 14.82 -20.17
CA MET A 597 30.43 14.35 -19.37
C MET A 597 29.10 14.81 -19.97
N SER A 598 28.87 14.55 -21.26
CA SER A 598 27.66 15.00 -21.96
C SER A 598 26.94 13.85 -22.65
N VAL A 599 25.66 14.07 -22.93
CA VAL A 599 24.81 13.10 -23.65
C VAL A 599 24.25 13.71 -24.93
N SER A 600 23.80 12.86 -25.85
CA SER A 600 22.97 13.30 -26.98
C SER A 600 21.71 14.03 -26.50
N GLU A 601 21.19 14.97 -27.30
CA GLU A 601 19.99 15.74 -26.95
C GLU A 601 18.75 14.84 -26.80
N ASN A 602 18.57 13.91 -27.73
CA ASN A 602 17.47 12.96 -27.73
C ASN A 602 17.91 11.60 -27.17
N SER A 603 16.99 10.96 -26.47
CA SER A 603 17.10 9.56 -26.04
C SER A 603 16.56 8.61 -27.10
N THR A 604 16.97 7.35 -27.03
CA THR A 604 16.33 6.22 -27.73
C THR A 604 15.65 5.32 -26.71
N THR A 605 14.38 5.00 -26.91
CA THR A 605 13.65 4.03 -26.08
C THR A 605 14.12 2.62 -26.39
N ILE A 606 14.62 1.91 -25.36
CA ILE A 606 15.07 0.52 -25.46
C ILE A 606 13.98 -0.43 -25.01
N LEU A 607 13.25 -0.08 -23.95
CA LEU A 607 12.16 -0.87 -23.41
C LEU A 607 10.99 -0.01 -22.96
N THR A 608 9.79 -0.57 -23.04
CA THR A 608 8.53 -0.04 -22.49
C THR A 608 7.70 -1.18 -21.86
N GLY A 609 6.47 -0.92 -21.43
CA GLY A 609 5.53 -1.96 -21.00
C GLY A 609 5.71 -2.44 -19.55
N MET A 610 6.66 -1.86 -18.80
CA MET A 610 6.81 -2.13 -17.38
C MET A 610 5.71 -1.43 -16.57
N ASN A 611 5.13 -2.11 -15.58
CA ASN A 611 4.09 -1.52 -14.73
C ASN A 611 4.65 -0.43 -13.80
N SER A 612 3.85 0.56 -13.40
CA SER A 612 4.24 1.66 -12.49
C SER A 612 3.65 1.56 -11.08
N LYS A 613 3.04 0.43 -10.71
CA LYS A 613 2.51 0.14 -9.37
C LYS A 613 3.53 -0.63 -8.53
N GLY A 614 3.36 -0.60 -7.20
CA GLY A 614 4.19 -1.33 -6.25
C GLY A 614 5.66 -0.94 -6.31
N HIS A 615 6.51 -1.91 -6.60
CA HIS A 615 7.95 -1.74 -6.76
C HIS A 615 8.25 -1.12 -8.13
N VAL A 616 8.73 0.13 -8.12
CA VAL A 616 8.88 0.95 -9.33
C VAL A 616 10.31 1.16 -9.81
N THR A 617 11.32 0.61 -9.12
CA THR A 617 12.71 0.68 -9.56
C THR A 617 13.00 -0.37 -10.63
N ARG A 618 13.78 -0.02 -11.65
CA ARG A 618 14.21 -0.94 -12.71
C ARG A 618 15.72 -0.99 -12.76
N THR A 619 16.33 -1.93 -12.05
CA THR A 619 17.79 -2.05 -12.04
C THR A 619 18.29 -2.41 -13.43
N LEU A 620 19.36 -1.76 -13.87
CA LEU A 620 20.00 -2.00 -15.15
C LEU A 620 21.41 -2.54 -14.92
N SER A 621 21.81 -3.54 -15.70
CA SER A 621 23.17 -4.06 -15.64
C SER A 621 23.62 -4.59 -17.00
N ILE A 622 24.89 -4.37 -17.34
CA ILE A 622 25.51 -4.89 -18.57
C ILE A 622 26.41 -6.07 -18.19
N PRO A 623 26.17 -7.29 -18.70
CA PRO A 623 27.02 -8.44 -18.42
C PRO A 623 28.45 -8.22 -18.93
N PRO A 624 29.49 -8.46 -18.12
CA PRO A 624 30.87 -8.22 -18.52
C PRO A 624 31.33 -9.11 -19.68
N LYS A 625 30.73 -10.30 -19.84
CA LYS A 625 31.02 -11.23 -20.95
C LYS A 625 30.19 -10.98 -22.21
N TYR A 626 29.05 -10.29 -22.09
CA TYR A 626 28.08 -10.12 -23.16
C TYR A 626 27.71 -8.65 -23.28
N PRO A 627 28.60 -7.81 -23.85
CA PRO A 627 28.45 -6.35 -23.85
C PRO A 627 27.28 -5.84 -24.70
N ASN A 628 26.68 -6.70 -25.52
CA ASN A 628 25.46 -6.42 -26.29
C ASN A 628 24.16 -6.70 -25.51
N LEU A 629 24.25 -7.28 -24.31
CA LEU A 629 23.08 -7.60 -23.50
C LEU A 629 22.85 -6.53 -22.43
N LEU A 630 21.58 -6.26 -22.15
CA LEU A 630 21.12 -5.42 -21.06
C LEU A 630 20.18 -6.23 -20.17
N ILE A 631 20.52 -6.33 -18.89
CA ILE A 631 19.70 -6.94 -17.86
C ILE A 631 18.82 -5.86 -17.24
N VAL A 632 17.54 -6.18 -17.05
CA VAL A 632 16.54 -5.31 -16.44
C VAL A 632 15.79 -6.11 -15.37
N SER A 633 15.78 -5.60 -14.13
CA SER A 633 14.97 -6.14 -13.04
C SER A 633 13.61 -5.44 -12.93
N HIS A 634 12.54 -6.18 -12.63
CA HIS A 634 11.18 -5.68 -12.44
C HIS A 634 10.51 -6.36 -11.24
N GLY A 635 10.20 -5.59 -10.19
CA GLY A 635 9.56 -6.09 -8.98
C GLY A 635 8.02 -6.21 -9.03
N SER A 636 7.43 -6.65 -7.93
CA SER A 636 5.99 -6.90 -7.81
C SER A 636 5.16 -5.61 -7.76
N ASN A 637 3.88 -5.69 -8.16
CA ASN A 637 2.95 -4.56 -8.06
C ASN A 637 2.36 -4.32 -6.66
N ASP A 638 2.55 -5.26 -5.74
CA ASP A 638 2.00 -5.24 -4.39
C ASP A 638 2.86 -6.13 -3.48
N ASN A 639 2.60 -6.11 -2.18
CA ASN A 639 3.25 -7.00 -1.24
C ASN A 639 3.02 -8.48 -1.64
N PHE A 640 1.78 -8.84 -1.95
CA PHE A 640 1.38 -10.18 -2.44
C PHE A 640 0.77 -10.11 -3.86
N ASP A 641 1.61 -10.02 -4.89
CA ASP A 641 1.22 -9.99 -6.30
C ASP A 641 1.05 -11.41 -6.86
N TYR A 642 -0.06 -12.06 -6.53
CA TYR A 642 -0.39 -13.41 -7.02
C TYR A 642 -0.37 -13.55 -8.55
N GLY A 643 -0.60 -12.45 -9.29
CA GLY A 643 -0.51 -12.45 -10.76
C GLY A 643 0.92 -12.68 -11.28
N SER A 644 1.95 -12.33 -10.50
CA SER A 644 3.35 -12.56 -10.86
C SER A 644 3.78 -14.03 -10.80
N ALA A 645 2.95 -14.92 -10.26
CA ALA A 645 3.16 -16.36 -10.32
C ALA A 645 3.10 -16.90 -11.76
N ASP A 646 2.47 -16.18 -12.68
CA ASP A 646 2.58 -16.43 -14.12
C ASP A 646 3.78 -15.66 -14.69
N VAL A 647 4.78 -16.39 -15.17
CA VAL A 647 5.99 -15.85 -15.80
C VAL A 647 5.69 -14.89 -16.97
N LYS A 648 4.55 -15.05 -17.65
CA LYS A 648 4.13 -14.18 -18.78
C LYS A 648 3.72 -12.78 -18.33
N THR A 649 3.39 -12.63 -17.07
CA THR A 649 3.02 -11.35 -16.47
C THR A 649 4.18 -10.34 -16.52
N GLY A 650 5.43 -10.82 -16.57
CA GLY A 650 6.62 -9.96 -16.66
C GLY A 650 6.79 -9.04 -15.45
N ARG A 651 6.55 -9.57 -14.25
CA ARG A 651 6.76 -8.90 -12.96
C ARG A 651 7.37 -9.87 -11.97
N SER A 652 8.01 -9.34 -10.93
CA SER A 652 8.76 -10.14 -9.96
C SER A 652 9.77 -11.05 -10.67
N CYS A 653 10.52 -10.48 -11.62
CA CYS A 653 11.42 -11.22 -12.50
C CYS A 653 12.57 -10.34 -13.01
N VAL A 654 13.64 -10.99 -13.45
CA VAL A 654 14.77 -10.35 -14.14
C VAL A 654 14.77 -10.82 -15.59
N LYS A 655 14.99 -9.92 -16.54
CA LYS A 655 15.00 -10.22 -17.98
C LYS A 655 16.24 -9.67 -18.68
N VAL A 656 16.58 -10.26 -19.81
CA VAL A 656 17.74 -9.88 -20.63
C VAL A 656 17.31 -9.51 -22.05
N PHE A 657 17.91 -8.45 -22.58
CA PHE A 657 17.56 -7.86 -23.88
C PHE A 657 18.81 -7.58 -24.71
N ASP A 658 18.76 -7.82 -26.01
CA ASP A 658 19.86 -7.51 -26.93
C ASP A 658 19.77 -6.05 -27.39
N THR A 659 20.74 -5.24 -26.99
CA THR A 659 20.78 -3.81 -27.32
C THR A 659 21.13 -3.54 -28.79
N THR A 660 21.55 -4.55 -29.55
CA THR A 660 21.85 -4.42 -30.99
C THR A 660 20.65 -4.68 -31.89
N ALA A 661 19.58 -5.25 -31.35
CA ALA A 661 18.39 -5.68 -32.09
C ALA A 661 17.10 -4.98 -31.61
N VAL A 662 17.23 -3.79 -31.01
CA VAL A 662 16.11 -3.03 -30.43
C VAL A 662 15.10 -2.67 -31.53
N PRO A 663 13.82 -3.09 -31.42
CA PRO A 663 12.80 -2.76 -32.40
C PRO A 663 12.41 -1.28 -32.33
N THR A 664 11.76 -0.77 -33.38
CA THR A 664 11.21 0.59 -33.37
C THR A 664 10.24 0.77 -32.21
N GLY A 665 10.50 1.74 -31.33
CA GLY A 665 9.71 1.97 -30.11
C GLY A 665 10.18 1.20 -28.87
N GLY A 666 11.20 0.35 -29.00
CA GLY A 666 11.74 -0.46 -27.91
C GLY A 666 10.99 -1.78 -27.74
N TYR A 667 11.58 -2.70 -26.96
CA TYR A 667 10.93 -3.95 -26.56
C TYR A 667 9.74 -3.67 -25.63
N ASP A 668 8.70 -4.47 -25.74
CA ASP A 668 7.67 -4.59 -24.69
C ASP A 668 8.20 -5.54 -23.61
N TYR A 669 8.35 -5.08 -22.37
CA TYR A 669 9.01 -5.85 -21.30
C TYR A 669 8.35 -7.22 -21.01
N PRO A 670 7.00 -7.33 -20.88
CA PRO A 670 6.37 -8.63 -20.65
C PRO A 670 6.65 -9.65 -21.76
N THR A 671 6.60 -9.23 -23.04
CA THR A 671 6.66 -10.15 -24.18
C THR A 671 8.03 -10.27 -24.86
N GLY A 672 8.92 -9.29 -24.69
CA GLY A 672 10.26 -9.25 -25.30
C GLY A 672 11.37 -9.71 -24.34
N GLY A 673 12.57 -9.96 -24.88
CA GLY A 673 13.72 -10.47 -24.11
C GLY A 673 13.52 -11.90 -23.58
N HIS A 674 14.57 -12.49 -23.02
CA HIS A 674 14.49 -13.80 -22.36
C HIS A 674 14.53 -13.68 -20.84
N GLN A 675 13.99 -14.69 -20.16
CA GLN A 675 13.91 -14.69 -18.69
C GLN A 675 15.25 -15.00 -18.03
N MET A 676 15.48 -14.40 -16.86
CA MET A 676 16.65 -14.59 -16.00
C MET A 676 16.24 -14.94 -14.56
N GLY A 677 15.12 -15.65 -14.42
CA GLY A 677 14.47 -15.98 -13.16
C GLY A 677 13.20 -15.17 -12.91
N TYR A 678 12.20 -15.82 -12.31
CA TYR A 678 10.94 -15.19 -11.91
C TYR A 678 10.46 -15.72 -10.55
N GLY A 679 9.45 -15.08 -9.96
CA GLY A 679 9.13 -15.30 -8.55
C GLY A 679 10.19 -14.70 -7.64
N LEU A 680 10.75 -13.58 -8.07
CA LEU A 680 11.69 -12.75 -7.34
C LEU A 680 10.98 -11.44 -6.96
N ARG A 681 10.51 -11.27 -5.72
CA ARG A 681 9.58 -10.19 -5.33
C ARG A 681 10.05 -8.81 -5.79
N ASN A 682 11.30 -8.47 -5.49
CA ASN A 682 11.94 -7.21 -5.84
C ASN A 682 13.48 -7.35 -5.74
N GLU A 683 14.07 -7.99 -6.76
CA GLU A 683 15.51 -8.23 -6.91
C GLU A 683 16.24 -6.95 -7.36
N VAL A 684 16.51 -6.03 -6.43
CA VAL A 684 17.05 -4.69 -6.80
C VAL A 684 18.54 -4.74 -7.08
N GLY A 685 19.35 -5.36 -6.21
CA GLY A 685 20.80 -5.36 -6.40
C GLY A 685 21.25 -6.52 -7.29
N LEU A 686 22.16 -6.26 -8.23
CA LEU A 686 22.67 -7.25 -9.18
C LEU A 686 24.20 -7.19 -9.26
N ALA A 687 24.86 -8.34 -9.18
CA ALA A 687 26.31 -8.44 -9.23
C ALA A 687 26.77 -9.60 -10.13
N PHE A 688 27.98 -9.47 -10.70
CA PHE A 688 28.59 -10.53 -11.49
C PHE A 688 29.82 -11.10 -10.80
N ASP A 689 29.91 -12.42 -10.71
CA ASP A 689 31.11 -13.08 -10.22
C ASP A 689 32.24 -13.13 -11.26
N ALA A 690 33.37 -13.75 -10.88
CA ALA A 690 34.54 -13.90 -11.74
C ALA A 690 34.27 -14.68 -13.03
N GLU A 691 33.20 -15.48 -13.05
CA GLU A 691 32.77 -16.28 -14.20
C GLU A 691 31.69 -15.56 -15.01
N GLY A 692 31.35 -14.32 -14.66
CA GLY A 692 30.32 -13.53 -15.33
C GLY A 692 28.91 -14.08 -15.09
N MET A 693 28.71 -14.89 -14.05
CA MET A 693 27.38 -15.35 -13.66
C MET A 693 26.70 -14.27 -12.81
N LEU A 694 25.39 -14.14 -13.01
CA LEU A 694 24.55 -13.17 -12.33
C LEU A 694 24.14 -13.67 -10.95
N TRP A 695 24.31 -12.78 -9.98
CA TRP A 695 23.79 -12.87 -8.63
C TRP A 695 22.86 -11.69 -8.40
N GLY A 696 21.86 -11.88 -7.56
CA GLY A 696 21.04 -10.77 -7.09
C GLY A 696 20.74 -10.84 -5.61
N VAL A 697 20.22 -9.73 -5.10
CA VAL A 697 19.78 -9.57 -3.72
C VAL A 697 18.33 -9.10 -3.69
N GLU A 698 17.53 -9.83 -2.93
CA GLU A 698 16.06 -9.78 -2.92
C GLU A 698 15.54 -8.97 -1.73
N ASN A 699 14.47 -8.20 -1.94
CA ASN A 699 13.66 -7.63 -0.84
C ASN A 699 12.38 -8.46 -0.72
N SER A 700 12.28 -9.27 0.33
CA SER A 700 11.19 -10.24 0.52
C SER A 700 9.91 -9.59 1.09
N SER A 701 8.86 -10.38 1.29
CA SER A 701 7.53 -9.87 1.64
C SER A 701 7.42 -9.27 3.03
N ASP A 702 6.51 -8.32 3.17
CA ASP A 702 6.16 -7.62 4.40
C ASP A 702 4.96 -8.31 5.10
N GLU A 703 4.76 -8.06 6.39
CA GLU A 703 3.52 -8.43 7.12
C GLU A 703 3.14 -9.92 6.99
N LEU A 704 4.14 -10.81 7.08
CA LEU A 704 3.92 -12.24 6.94
C LEU A 704 3.16 -12.85 8.11
N HIS A 705 2.27 -13.77 7.77
CA HIS A 705 1.64 -14.68 8.70
C HIS A 705 1.88 -16.15 8.30
N ARG A 706 1.83 -17.04 9.29
CA ARG A 706 1.75 -18.49 9.11
C ARG A 706 0.43 -19.00 9.65
N THR A 707 -0.31 -19.75 8.83
CA THR A 707 -1.49 -20.45 9.31
C THR A 707 -1.10 -21.76 10.00
N VAL A 708 -1.27 -21.80 11.33
CA VAL A 708 -1.05 -22.98 12.19
C VAL A 708 -2.41 -23.46 12.69
N ASP A 709 -2.79 -24.70 12.36
CA ASP A 709 -4.06 -25.31 12.76
C ASP A 709 -5.31 -24.44 12.43
N GLY A 710 -5.25 -23.70 11.32
CA GLY A 710 -6.33 -22.82 10.87
C GLY A 710 -6.35 -21.43 11.54
N VAL A 711 -5.35 -21.10 12.35
CA VAL A 711 -5.16 -19.79 12.97
C VAL A 711 -4.00 -19.07 12.27
N SER A 712 -4.25 -17.85 11.83
CA SER A 712 -3.20 -16.97 11.30
C SER A 712 -2.35 -16.43 12.44
N VAL A 713 -1.08 -16.80 12.47
CA VAL A 713 -0.07 -16.36 13.45
C VAL A 713 0.85 -15.38 12.75
N ASP A 714 1.00 -14.19 13.33
CA ASP A 714 1.97 -13.21 12.85
C ASP A 714 3.40 -13.71 13.08
N ILE A 715 4.20 -13.73 12.02
CA ILE A 715 5.62 -14.11 12.04
C ILE A 715 6.50 -13.03 11.40
N HIS A 716 5.94 -11.86 11.07
CA HIS A 716 6.61 -10.90 10.21
C HIS A 716 7.90 -10.37 10.81
N THR A 717 8.02 -10.26 12.14
CA THR A 717 9.15 -9.54 12.77
C THR A 717 10.51 -10.08 12.32
N ASP A 718 10.63 -11.40 12.25
CA ASP A 718 11.89 -12.09 11.94
C ASP A 718 11.78 -12.99 10.70
N ASN A 719 10.65 -12.96 9.98
CA ASN A 719 10.46 -13.67 8.72
C ASN A 719 9.70 -12.81 7.69
N PRO A 720 9.94 -13.02 6.38
CA PRO A 720 10.83 -14.00 5.80
C PRO A 720 12.26 -13.44 5.69
N ALA A 721 13.22 -14.30 5.36
CA ALA A 721 14.55 -13.84 5.00
C ALA A 721 14.50 -12.94 3.76
N ASP A 722 15.29 -11.87 3.75
CA ASP A 722 15.81 -11.34 2.49
C ASP A 722 16.84 -12.33 1.92
N GLU A 723 17.19 -12.23 0.64
CA GLU A 723 17.88 -13.33 -0.03
C GLU A 723 19.08 -12.89 -0.86
N ILE A 724 20.06 -13.77 -1.00
CA ILE A 724 21.06 -13.72 -2.07
C ILE A 724 20.78 -14.87 -3.04
N ASN A 725 20.37 -14.54 -4.25
CA ASN A 725 19.98 -15.49 -5.28
C ASN A 725 21.08 -15.65 -6.35
N TYR A 726 21.24 -16.89 -6.83
CA TYR A 726 22.10 -17.19 -7.97
C TYR A 726 21.24 -17.36 -9.22
N LEU A 727 21.36 -16.44 -10.17
CA LEU A 727 20.53 -16.39 -11.37
C LEU A 727 21.18 -17.07 -12.58
N GLY A 728 22.51 -17.18 -12.61
CA GLY A 728 23.26 -17.97 -13.62
C GLY A 728 23.82 -17.18 -14.79
N ASP A 729 24.02 -17.81 -15.95
CA ASP A 729 24.61 -17.18 -17.14
C ASP A 729 23.58 -16.29 -17.88
N PRO A 730 23.81 -14.97 -18.01
CA PRO A 730 22.88 -14.06 -18.68
C PRO A 730 22.60 -14.36 -20.17
N SER A 731 23.46 -15.13 -20.83
CA SER A 731 23.25 -15.53 -22.23
C SER A 731 22.28 -16.70 -22.40
N THR A 732 21.93 -17.38 -21.31
CA THR A 732 21.06 -18.56 -21.33
C THR A 732 19.74 -18.22 -20.64
N GLU A 733 18.62 -18.56 -21.30
CA GLU A 733 17.31 -18.35 -20.70
C GLU A 733 17.13 -19.19 -19.43
N ASN A 734 16.74 -18.52 -18.34
CA ASN A 734 16.43 -19.11 -17.07
C ASN A 734 14.96 -18.83 -16.72
N THR A 735 14.11 -19.85 -16.84
CA THR A 735 12.69 -19.81 -16.47
C THR A 735 12.43 -20.45 -15.10
N ASN A 736 13.45 -20.60 -14.26
CA ASN A 736 13.27 -21.13 -12.92
C ASN A 736 12.48 -20.16 -12.03
N TRP A 737 11.70 -20.74 -11.13
CA TRP A 737 10.87 -20.02 -10.17
C TRP A 737 11.56 -19.96 -8.81
N TYR A 738 11.70 -18.78 -8.22
CA TYR A 738 12.39 -18.56 -6.94
C TYR A 738 11.45 -18.48 -5.74
N GLY A 739 10.14 -18.58 -5.97
CA GLY A 739 9.16 -18.88 -4.92
C GLY A 739 8.10 -17.82 -4.68
N TYR A 740 8.39 -16.53 -4.87
CA TYR A 740 7.36 -15.51 -4.74
C TYR A 740 6.22 -15.74 -5.75
N PRO A 741 4.94 -15.54 -5.39
CA PRO A 741 4.40 -14.94 -4.16
C PRO A 741 3.90 -15.94 -3.10
N THR A 742 4.24 -17.23 -3.23
CA THR A 742 3.64 -18.28 -2.37
C THR A 742 4.65 -19.06 -1.54
N CYS A 743 5.93 -18.96 -1.87
CA CYS A 743 7.06 -19.56 -1.17
C CYS A 743 7.99 -18.47 -0.64
N TYR A 744 8.47 -18.66 0.58
CA TYR A 744 9.33 -17.73 1.30
C TYR A 744 10.45 -18.48 2.01
N THR A 745 11.54 -17.78 2.30
CA THR A 745 12.69 -18.34 3.01
C THR A 745 12.58 -18.11 4.51
N VAL A 746 12.81 -19.15 5.31
CA VAL A 746 12.87 -19.06 6.78
C VAL A 746 14.17 -18.35 7.21
N PHE A 747 14.05 -17.32 8.05
CA PHE A 747 15.18 -16.70 8.75
C PHE A 747 15.18 -17.03 10.25
N ASP A 748 14.02 -16.93 10.92
CA ASP A 748 13.83 -17.41 12.30
C ASP A 748 12.93 -18.65 12.33
N PRO A 749 13.48 -19.86 12.52
CA PRO A 749 12.67 -21.07 12.60
C PRO A 749 11.78 -21.14 13.85
N GLU A 750 12.14 -20.45 14.94
CA GLU A 750 11.42 -20.56 16.21
C GLU A 750 10.04 -19.89 16.16
N SER A 751 9.86 -18.87 15.32
CA SER A 751 8.55 -18.23 15.11
C SER A 751 7.53 -19.12 14.36
N ILE A 752 7.95 -20.24 13.77
CA ILE A 752 7.08 -21.14 12.99
C ILE A 752 6.91 -22.47 13.75
N THR A 753 5.78 -22.63 14.42
CA THR A 753 5.60 -23.68 15.44
C THR A 753 5.01 -24.99 14.93
N ASP A 754 4.43 -25.02 13.73
CA ASP A 754 3.70 -26.18 13.23
C ASP A 754 4.60 -27.24 12.57
N LYS A 755 5.84 -26.87 12.22
CA LYS A 755 6.84 -27.76 11.63
C LYS A 755 8.23 -27.33 12.06
N SER A 756 9.14 -28.29 12.22
CA SER A 756 10.54 -27.99 12.48
C SER A 756 11.23 -27.55 11.19
N PHE A 757 11.62 -26.28 11.15
CA PHE A 757 12.41 -25.69 10.07
C PHE A 757 13.86 -25.43 10.51
N VAL A 758 14.72 -25.21 9.53
CA VAL A 758 16.03 -24.57 9.73
C VAL A 758 16.13 -23.32 8.86
N VAL A 759 17.06 -22.42 9.19
CA VAL A 759 17.33 -21.23 8.38
C VAL A 759 17.58 -21.62 6.93
N GLY A 760 16.94 -20.90 6.02
CA GLY A 760 17.02 -21.13 4.58
C GLY A 760 16.04 -22.16 4.01
N ASP A 761 15.31 -22.91 4.84
CA ASP A 761 14.19 -23.73 4.36
C ASP A 761 13.15 -22.83 3.66
N GLN A 762 12.46 -23.40 2.67
CA GLN A 762 11.33 -22.74 2.02
C GLN A 762 10.01 -23.14 2.69
N PHE A 763 9.13 -22.17 2.93
CA PHE A 763 7.82 -22.38 3.54
C PHE A 763 6.72 -21.58 2.81
N VAL A 764 5.46 -21.96 3.03
CA VAL A 764 4.28 -21.26 2.50
C VAL A 764 3.49 -20.58 3.63
N LEU A 765 2.75 -19.51 3.36
CA LEU A 765 1.99 -18.84 4.44
C LEU A 765 0.80 -19.67 4.93
N GLU A 766 0.11 -20.33 4.01
CA GLU A 766 -1.11 -21.10 4.27
C GLU A 766 -1.04 -22.50 3.61
N PRO A 767 -0.36 -23.47 4.24
CA PRO A 767 -0.25 -24.82 3.68
C PRO A 767 -1.62 -25.45 3.48
N ASN A 768 -1.83 -26.06 2.31
CA ASN A 768 -3.06 -26.75 1.99
C ASN A 768 -2.77 -28.08 1.26
N ALA A 769 -3.83 -28.82 0.92
CA ALA A 769 -3.69 -30.15 0.33
C ALA A 769 -2.96 -30.18 -1.03
N THR A 770 -2.92 -29.07 -1.78
CA THR A 770 -2.30 -29.00 -3.12
C THR A 770 -0.98 -28.24 -3.12
N PHE A 771 -0.75 -27.36 -2.15
CA PHE A 771 0.49 -26.58 -2.02
C PHE A 771 0.95 -26.55 -0.56
N THR A 772 1.99 -27.32 -0.27
CA THR A 772 2.60 -27.46 1.07
C THR A 772 4.02 -26.91 1.05
N ASP A 773 4.67 -26.84 2.21
CA ASP A 773 6.10 -26.54 2.30
C ASP A 773 6.96 -27.53 1.50
N ASP A 774 6.54 -28.80 1.39
CA ASP A 774 7.27 -29.80 0.61
C ASP A 774 7.10 -29.56 -0.89
N THR A 775 5.89 -29.19 -1.33
CA THR A 775 5.65 -28.78 -2.73
C THR A 775 6.43 -27.52 -3.07
N CYS A 776 6.49 -26.58 -2.12
CA CYS A 776 7.27 -25.36 -2.23
C CYS A 776 8.76 -25.68 -2.42
N ARG A 777 9.37 -26.42 -1.50
CA ARG A 777 10.77 -26.87 -1.58
C ARG A 777 11.10 -27.68 -2.84
N ALA A 778 10.14 -28.43 -3.37
CA ALA A 778 10.35 -29.21 -4.59
C ALA A 778 10.30 -28.36 -5.87
N ARG A 779 9.71 -27.17 -5.83
CA ARG A 779 9.45 -26.32 -7.01
C ARG A 779 10.26 -25.04 -7.04
N SER A 780 10.48 -24.39 -5.89
CA SER A 780 11.25 -23.16 -5.83
C SER A 780 12.75 -23.45 -5.87
N ILE A 781 13.50 -22.53 -6.46
CA ILE A 781 14.95 -22.50 -6.31
C ILE A 781 15.24 -21.78 -4.98
N PRO A 782 15.89 -22.45 -4.00
CA PRO A 782 16.22 -21.80 -2.75
C PRO A 782 17.33 -20.78 -2.96
N PRO A 783 17.41 -19.75 -2.10
CA PRO A 783 18.52 -18.81 -2.15
C PRO A 783 19.83 -19.48 -1.78
N ARG A 784 20.95 -18.81 -2.07
CA ARG A 784 22.27 -19.28 -1.63
C ARG A 784 22.63 -18.81 -0.24
N LEU A 785 22.00 -17.73 0.21
CA LEU A 785 22.11 -17.24 1.58
C LEU A 785 20.83 -16.50 1.98
N ALA A 786 20.40 -16.72 3.22
CA ALA A 786 19.35 -15.95 3.87
C ALA A 786 19.97 -14.75 4.61
N LEU A 787 19.45 -13.56 4.35
CA LEU A 787 19.72 -12.32 5.05
C LEU A 787 18.60 -12.03 6.07
N PRO A 788 18.87 -11.20 7.10
CA PRO A 788 17.85 -10.87 8.09
C PRO A 788 16.59 -10.30 7.44
N ALA A 789 15.44 -10.64 8.02
CA ALA A 789 14.16 -10.10 7.58
C ALA A 789 14.19 -8.56 7.57
N HIS A 790 13.56 -7.97 6.55
CA HIS A 790 13.44 -6.51 6.38
C HIS A 790 14.75 -5.74 6.24
N SER A 791 15.88 -6.42 6.03
CA SER A 791 17.19 -5.77 5.86
C SER A 791 17.22 -4.82 4.65
N ALA A 792 16.43 -5.13 3.62
CA ALA A 792 16.24 -4.35 2.40
C ALA A 792 17.54 -4.15 1.60
N PRO A 793 18.12 -5.21 1.01
CA PRO A 793 19.33 -5.09 0.20
C PRO A 793 19.02 -4.41 -1.14
N LEU A 794 19.80 -3.41 -1.54
CA LEU A 794 19.49 -2.60 -2.74
C LEU A 794 20.54 -2.63 -3.84
N ASP A 795 21.77 -3.00 -3.53
CA ASP A 795 22.86 -3.09 -4.50
C ASP A 795 23.96 -4.02 -3.98
N ALA A 796 24.74 -4.57 -4.90
CA ALA A 796 25.83 -5.48 -4.58
C ALA A 796 26.99 -5.34 -5.56
N THR A 797 28.21 -5.51 -5.08
CA THR A 797 29.40 -5.56 -5.94
C THR A 797 30.44 -6.52 -5.39
N PHE A 798 31.14 -7.23 -6.26
CA PHE A 798 32.28 -8.03 -5.84
C PHE A 798 33.53 -7.17 -5.67
N ASP A 799 34.38 -7.55 -4.72
CA ASP A 799 35.73 -7.01 -4.69
C ASP A 799 36.51 -7.44 -5.93
N ARG A 800 37.59 -6.71 -6.24
CA ARG A 800 38.42 -6.94 -7.43
C ARG A 800 38.94 -8.39 -7.57
N ASN A 801 39.14 -9.09 -6.46
CA ASN A 801 39.64 -10.47 -6.47
C ASN A 801 38.53 -11.52 -6.47
N PHE A 802 37.25 -11.11 -6.41
CA PHE A 802 36.11 -12.00 -6.26
C PHE A 802 36.34 -12.97 -5.08
N THR A 803 36.66 -12.41 -3.93
CA THR A 803 36.78 -13.10 -2.65
C THR A 803 35.67 -12.70 -1.68
N SER A 804 35.01 -11.57 -1.92
CA SER A 804 33.87 -11.10 -1.15
C SER A 804 32.89 -10.31 -2.02
N MET A 805 31.61 -10.40 -1.67
CA MET A 805 30.56 -9.52 -2.17
C MET A 805 30.23 -8.48 -1.10
N TYR A 806 30.21 -7.21 -1.46
CA TYR A 806 29.71 -6.13 -0.61
C TYR A 806 28.27 -5.82 -0.98
N ILE A 807 27.40 -5.67 0.02
CA ILE A 807 25.96 -5.45 -0.17
C ILE A 807 25.53 -4.23 0.63
N THR A 808 24.77 -3.35 -0.01
CA THR A 808 24.11 -2.21 0.65
C THR A 808 22.81 -2.69 1.30
N ILE A 809 22.70 -2.52 2.62
CA ILE A 809 21.53 -2.90 3.41
C ILE A 809 20.81 -1.62 3.84
N HIS A 810 19.73 -1.27 3.12
CA HIS A 810 19.08 0.04 3.20
C HIS A 810 18.36 0.31 4.51
N GLY A 811 17.91 -0.77 5.16
CA GLY A 811 17.33 -0.75 6.49
C GLY A 811 15.81 -0.79 6.53
N SER A 812 15.29 -1.47 7.54
CA SER A 812 13.89 -1.82 7.70
C SER A 812 12.99 -0.61 7.97
N TRP A 813 11.76 -0.73 7.51
CA TRP A 813 10.63 0.08 7.97
C TRP A 813 9.58 -0.76 8.69
N ASN A 814 9.58 -2.08 8.45
CA ASN A 814 8.59 -3.06 8.89
C ASN A 814 9.15 -4.12 9.85
N GLY A 815 10.25 -3.82 10.53
CA GLY A 815 10.84 -4.68 11.56
C GLY A 815 10.92 -3.95 12.88
N SER A 816 10.65 -4.66 13.99
CA SER A 816 10.78 -4.13 15.35
C SER A 816 11.52 -5.14 16.23
N PRO A 817 12.79 -4.91 16.59
CA PRO A 817 13.59 -3.71 16.35
C PRO A 817 13.96 -3.47 14.88
N SER A 818 14.45 -2.26 14.57
CA SER A 818 14.94 -1.92 13.24
C SER A 818 16.17 -2.78 12.87
N VAL A 819 16.28 -3.17 11.60
CA VAL A 819 17.36 -4.00 11.07
C VAL A 819 18.00 -3.30 9.87
N GLY A 820 19.29 -3.55 9.60
CA GLY A 820 19.99 -3.06 8.42
C GLY A 820 20.75 -1.75 8.63
N TYR A 821 20.57 -0.76 7.75
CA TYR A 821 21.24 0.55 7.78
C TYR A 821 22.78 0.43 7.78
N LYS A 822 23.31 -0.44 6.90
CA LYS A 822 24.71 -0.87 6.93
C LYS A 822 25.22 -1.36 5.58
N ILE A 823 26.54 -1.56 5.51
CA ILE A 823 27.20 -2.30 4.43
C ILE A 823 27.75 -3.59 5.03
N ILE A 824 27.46 -4.72 4.39
CA ILE A 824 27.98 -6.02 4.79
C ILE A 824 28.97 -6.56 3.76
N GLU A 825 29.92 -7.36 4.21
CA GLU A 825 30.83 -8.16 3.39
C GLU A 825 30.47 -9.64 3.56
N VAL A 826 30.08 -10.29 2.47
CA VAL A 826 29.82 -11.73 2.40
C VAL A 826 31.04 -12.40 1.75
N PRO A 827 31.77 -13.29 2.43
CA PRO A 827 32.90 -14.00 1.84
C PRO A 827 32.46 -15.02 0.78
N PHE A 828 33.12 -15.02 -0.37
CA PHE A 828 32.89 -15.94 -1.48
C PHE A 828 34.14 -16.78 -1.80
N ALA A 829 33.92 -17.92 -2.43
CA ALA A 829 34.98 -18.78 -2.96
C ALA A 829 34.51 -19.56 -4.18
N LYS A 830 35.47 -19.99 -5.00
CA LYS A 830 35.24 -20.99 -6.04
C LYS A 830 35.30 -22.40 -5.44
N GLY A 831 34.16 -23.09 -5.40
CA GLY A 831 34.05 -24.49 -5.02
C GLY A 831 34.01 -25.43 -6.23
N ALA A 832 33.77 -26.72 -5.97
CA ALA A 832 33.63 -27.73 -7.03
C ALA A 832 32.40 -27.50 -7.93
N ASN A 833 31.35 -26.87 -7.38
CA ASN A 833 30.07 -26.62 -8.06
C ASN A 833 29.95 -25.18 -8.57
N GLY A 834 31.08 -24.51 -8.78
CA GLY A 834 31.14 -23.11 -9.18
C GLY A 834 31.39 -22.16 -8.01
N PHE A 835 31.19 -20.88 -8.28
CA PHE A 835 31.42 -19.80 -7.34
C PHE A 835 30.24 -19.66 -6.35
N GLY A 836 30.49 -19.27 -5.10
CA GLY A 836 29.42 -19.07 -4.12
C GLY A 836 29.89 -18.60 -2.73
N PRO A 837 28.94 -18.27 -1.84
CA PRO A 837 29.25 -17.90 -0.46
C PRO A 837 30.02 -19.01 0.27
N LYS A 838 30.97 -18.62 1.13
CA LYS A 838 31.71 -19.60 1.96
C LYS A 838 30.85 -20.22 3.05
N ALA A 839 29.86 -19.47 3.54
CA ALA A 839 28.88 -19.96 4.49
C ALA A 839 27.77 -20.73 3.77
N GLY A 840 27.22 -21.73 4.45
CA GLY A 840 26.05 -22.46 3.96
C GLY A 840 24.76 -21.65 4.12
N LEU A 841 23.72 -22.05 3.39
CA LEU A 841 22.39 -21.45 3.42
C LEU A 841 21.79 -21.36 4.84
N ASN A 842 22.10 -22.31 5.72
CA ASN A 842 21.59 -22.35 7.10
C ASN A 842 22.34 -21.45 8.10
N SER A 843 23.23 -20.57 7.62
CA SER A 843 24.08 -19.73 8.47
C SER A 843 23.49 -18.34 8.69
N THR A 844 23.33 -17.95 9.96
CA THR A 844 22.99 -16.58 10.38
C THR A 844 24.22 -15.70 10.64
N GLN A 845 25.43 -16.24 10.44
CA GLN A 845 26.71 -15.55 10.67
C GLN A 845 27.58 -15.53 9.40
N ALA A 846 26.93 -15.37 8.25
CA ALA A 846 27.57 -15.52 6.94
C ALA A 846 28.28 -14.25 6.41
N TRP A 847 28.20 -13.14 7.13
CA TRP A 847 28.75 -11.85 6.74
C TRP A 847 29.39 -11.12 7.90
N THR A 848 30.15 -10.07 7.58
CA THR A 848 30.67 -9.10 8.55
C THR A 848 30.22 -7.69 8.20
N ASP A 849 29.84 -6.91 9.21
CA ASP A 849 29.50 -5.50 9.02
C ASP A 849 30.78 -4.69 8.70
N VAL A 850 30.77 -3.97 7.59
CA VAL A 850 31.88 -3.09 7.15
C VAL A 850 31.65 -1.66 7.60
N LEU A 851 30.41 -1.19 7.50
CA LEU A 851 29.96 0.14 7.90
C LEU A 851 28.55 0.02 8.47
N TRP A 852 28.26 0.66 9.59
CA TRP A 852 26.93 0.62 10.21
C TRP A 852 26.60 1.91 10.96
N ASN A 853 25.31 2.18 11.14
CA ASN A 853 24.85 3.22 12.06
C ASN A 853 24.93 2.69 13.51
N PRO A 854 25.38 3.50 14.49
CA PRO A 854 25.63 3.02 15.86
C PRO A 854 24.36 2.65 16.64
N ASP A 855 23.22 3.26 16.32
CA ASP A 855 21.95 3.10 17.04
C ASP A 855 20.83 2.79 16.04
N VAL A 856 20.71 1.50 15.69
CA VAL A 856 19.82 1.05 14.61
C VAL A 856 18.35 1.19 15.00
N ASP A 857 18.00 1.05 16.27
CA ASP A 857 16.62 1.15 16.76
C ASP A 857 16.01 2.55 16.57
N HIS A 858 16.85 3.58 16.51
CA HIS A 858 16.45 4.96 16.21
C HIS A 858 16.53 5.30 14.72
N CYS A 859 16.94 4.35 13.87
CA CYS A 859 17.00 4.59 12.44
C CYS A 859 15.61 4.70 11.81
N SER A 860 15.53 5.64 10.88
CA SER A 860 14.36 5.88 10.05
C SER A 860 14.82 6.50 8.72
N THR A 861 13.87 6.84 7.86
CA THR A 861 14.12 7.56 6.61
C THR A 861 14.87 8.88 6.80
N THR A 862 14.94 9.43 8.02
CA THR A 862 15.49 10.77 8.29
C THR A 862 16.53 10.83 9.41
N GLN A 863 16.83 9.70 10.05
CA GLN A 863 17.66 9.67 11.26
C GLN A 863 18.97 8.88 11.10
N CYS A 864 19.13 8.15 10.00
CA CYS A 864 20.32 7.37 9.72
C CYS A 864 20.79 7.50 8.28
N PHE A 865 22.05 7.14 8.06
CA PHE A 865 22.57 6.86 6.74
C PHE A 865 21.91 5.58 6.21
N ARG A 866 21.33 5.65 5.02
CA ARG A 866 20.60 4.56 4.34
C ARG A 866 21.29 4.18 3.04
N PRO A 867 22.17 3.18 3.02
CA PRO A 867 22.93 2.81 1.83
C PRO A 867 22.03 2.34 0.67
N VAL A 868 22.21 2.89 -0.52
CA VAL A 868 21.46 2.47 -1.73
C VAL A 868 22.37 1.76 -2.72
N SER A 869 23.21 2.50 -3.45
CA SER A 869 24.03 1.95 -4.53
C SER A 869 25.50 1.97 -4.17
N ILE A 870 26.28 1.06 -4.76
CA ILE A 870 27.71 0.91 -4.56
C ILE A 870 28.43 0.82 -5.91
N ALA A 871 29.41 1.71 -6.15
CA ALA A 871 30.32 1.58 -7.30
C ALA A 871 31.77 1.58 -6.85
N GLN A 872 32.55 0.67 -7.42
CA GLN A 872 33.97 0.53 -7.10
C GLN A 872 34.83 1.18 -8.19
N ASP A 873 35.80 1.99 -7.78
CA ASP A 873 36.79 2.53 -8.72
C ASP A 873 37.97 1.58 -8.95
N ARG A 874 38.84 1.95 -9.89
CA ARG A 874 40.04 1.17 -10.26
C ARG A 874 41.01 0.90 -9.10
N HIS A 875 40.90 1.65 -8.00
CA HIS A 875 41.71 1.51 -6.80
C HIS A 875 41.02 0.65 -5.72
N GLY A 876 39.81 0.17 -5.97
CA GLY A 876 39.05 -0.63 -5.02
C GLY A 876 38.26 0.20 -4.01
N ARG A 877 38.22 1.54 -4.15
CA ARG A 877 37.43 2.41 -3.26
C ARG A 877 35.96 2.35 -3.69
N MET A 878 35.06 2.28 -2.72
CA MET A 878 33.63 2.14 -2.95
C MET A 878 32.92 3.46 -2.70
N TYR A 879 32.19 3.95 -3.69
CA TYR A 879 31.29 5.10 -3.55
C TYR A 879 29.90 4.58 -3.21
N ILE A 880 29.32 5.09 -2.13
CA ILE A 880 28.03 4.62 -1.62
C ILE A 880 27.09 5.80 -1.50
N SER A 881 25.95 5.73 -2.19
CA SER A 881 24.87 6.71 -2.05
C SER A 881 24.03 6.42 -0.82
N SER A 882 23.50 7.49 -0.22
CA SER A 882 22.37 7.42 0.69
C SER A 882 21.27 8.38 0.29
N ASP A 883 20.09 7.82 0.05
CA ASP A 883 18.86 8.56 -0.23
C ASP A 883 18.13 9.00 1.04
N SER A 884 18.83 8.99 2.19
CA SER A 884 18.28 9.47 3.45
C SER A 884 17.64 10.84 3.26
N GLY A 885 16.44 11.00 3.81
CA GLY A 885 15.65 12.19 3.63
C GLY A 885 16.35 13.43 4.16
N ALA A 886 17.17 13.31 5.21
CA ALA A 886 17.78 14.45 5.89
C ALA A 886 18.76 15.25 5.02
N GLU A 887 19.68 14.56 4.36
CA GLU A 887 20.70 15.14 3.52
C GLU A 887 21.09 14.02 2.56
N GLY A 888 20.62 14.05 1.30
CA GLY A 888 21.03 13.04 0.33
C GLY A 888 22.54 13.10 0.17
N GLU A 889 23.22 12.01 0.54
CA GLU A 889 24.66 11.99 0.79
C GLU A 889 25.34 10.93 -0.05
N MET A 890 26.64 11.10 -0.27
CA MET A 890 27.50 10.04 -0.78
C MET A 890 28.79 10.01 0.01
N ILE A 891 29.26 8.80 0.29
CA ILE A 891 30.53 8.54 0.94
C ILE A 891 31.48 7.79 0.00
N ILE A 892 32.76 7.87 0.30
CA ILE A 892 33.77 6.94 -0.19
C ILE A 892 34.22 6.05 0.98
N LEU A 893 34.29 4.75 0.77
CA LEU A 893 34.60 3.71 1.74
C LEU A 893 35.73 2.81 1.21
N GLY A 894 36.67 2.43 2.07
CA GLY A 894 37.76 1.53 1.71
C GLY A 894 38.65 1.17 2.89
N LYS A 895 39.60 0.27 2.64
CA LYS A 895 40.61 -0.15 3.63
C LYS A 895 41.67 0.94 3.82
N GLU A 896 42.14 1.11 5.05
CA GLU A 896 43.17 2.08 5.44
C GLU A 896 44.58 1.73 4.97
#